data_AF-A0A8S9TR88-F1
#
_entry.id   AF-A0A8S9TR88-F1
#
_cell.length_a   1.000
_cell.length_b   1.000
_cell.length_c   1.000
_cell.angle_alpha   90.00
_cell.angle_beta   90.00
_cell.angle_gamma   90.00
#
_symmetry.space_group_name_H-M   'P 1'
#
loop_
_entity.id
_entity.type
_entity.pdbx_description
1 polymer ?
#
loop_
_entity_poly.entity_id
_entity_poly.type
_entity_poly.pdbx_seq_one_letter_code
_entity_poly.pdbx_strand_id
1 'polypeptide(L)'
;MSSSTYAGKFSAANGWYQYDISSTSSVEITFDDGNGIWDSNLNANYIRTSPGTYAFVNQNTATPTSSPSVKGYVNGPGYAVTSASEDAGVLTINLAVNAASTSTPYGTDLSALVVTVTKTESDSVRVKIVDKSNKRWEVPKSLFTAGTLGTDSTAKSAATDPLYSFNYTQNLFTFKVVRKSDGYTLFDSSGISLVVKDQYLQVATALDSDLSVYGIGESTRDNFKMASGDKQTLWARDQGSASANVNTYGSHPFFLGMNSAGQAHGTIGGVLDFNIVVGPTPANVVKQYTKLIGRPKLMPYWSYGFHQCRWGYGSTDALRNVVNKYKSSNLPLDVIWADIDYMKNYHDFTLDPVNFPQAKMTAFMDEIHASGHKFVPIIDPGIPDDTNDYAYTKGLSMDIFIKDTRGKPYLGQVWPGPTVFADFFHPDAKAYWGEQITLMYKSYNFDGLWIDMNELANFCPGTTCVRQSGVTCPNTGSISAITTCCLSCSGDGNKYDNPPFAINNVNSRDAIYNKGISTSALQYGNIRQYDAHNLYGITESIVTNAVQEELANKRSFVLSRSTFPGSGVHVAHWTGDNAATWNDLRWSIPTILKFGLFGIPMVGADICGFSGASNMELCARWTALGSFYPFARNHNNLEAPDQETYV
;
A
#
# COMPACT_ATOMS: atom_id res chain seq x y z
N MET A 1 24.21 22.02 29.39
CA MET A 1 23.08 22.43 30.25
C MET A 1 23.11 21.55 31.49
N SER A 2 22.92 22.10 32.69
CA SER A 2 22.80 21.31 33.92
C SER A 2 21.42 20.64 33.96
N SER A 3 21.36 19.32 34.12
CA SER A 3 20.10 18.59 34.29
C SER A 3 19.48 18.90 35.65
N SER A 4 18.33 19.56 35.69
CA SER A 4 17.51 19.70 36.90
C SER A 4 16.37 18.68 36.88
N THR A 5 16.28 17.87 37.93
CA THR A 5 15.12 16.99 38.19
C THR A 5 14.01 17.77 38.87
N TYR A 6 12.85 17.88 38.22
CA TYR A 6 11.62 18.46 38.80
C TYR A 6 10.69 17.34 39.30
N ALA A 7 10.10 17.52 40.48
CA ALA A 7 9.10 16.58 41.02
C ALA A 7 7.69 17.08 40.67
N GLY A 8 6.98 16.34 39.81
CA GLY A 8 5.60 16.66 39.42
C GLY A 8 4.57 16.21 40.45
N LYS A 9 3.40 16.85 40.48
CA LYS A 9 2.22 16.38 41.23
C LYS A 9 1.24 15.69 40.29
N PHE A 10 0.83 14.47 40.62
CA PHE A 10 -0.24 13.78 39.89
C PHE A 10 -1.60 14.37 40.26
N SER A 11 -2.38 14.76 39.25
CA SER A 11 -3.76 15.22 39.42
C SER A 11 -4.72 14.08 39.08
N ALA A 12 -5.31 13.48 40.11
CA ALA A 12 -6.30 12.40 39.95
C ALA A 12 -7.59 12.87 39.23
N ALA A 13 -7.87 14.17 39.20
CA ALA A 13 -9.06 14.73 38.56
C ALA A 13 -9.02 14.67 37.03
N ASN A 14 -7.82 14.61 36.44
CA ASN A 14 -7.66 14.60 34.98
C ASN A 14 -6.65 13.55 34.47
N GLY A 15 -5.89 12.89 35.36
CA GLY A 15 -4.96 11.82 34.99
C GLY A 15 -3.57 12.31 34.54
N TRP A 16 -3.19 13.55 34.83
CA TRP A 16 -1.94 14.17 34.36
C TRP A 16 -0.93 14.42 35.48
N TYR A 17 0.37 14.33 35.16
CA TYR A 17 1.44 14.87 36.02
C TYR A 17 1.69 16.34 35.65
N GLN A 18 1.62 17.22 36.64
CA GLN A 18 1.84 18.66 36.49
C GLN A 18 3.21 19.07 37.04
N TYR A 19 3.96 19.85 36.25
CA TYR A 19 5.27 20.37 36.62
C TYR A 19 5.27 21.89 36.50
N ASP A 20 5.82 22.57 37.51
CA ASP A 20 6.03 24.00 37.51
C ASP A 20 7.49 24.30 37.10
N ILE A 21 7.66 24.87 35.91
CA ILE A 21 8.97 25.13 35.31
C ILE A 21 9.12 26.65 35.19
N SER A 22 9.57 27.26 36.27
CA SER A 22 9.41 28.70 36.50
C SER A 22 10.52 29.60 35.95
N SER A 23 11.55 29.12 35.21
CA SER A 23 12.67 30.01 34.87
C SER A 23 13.63 29.67 33.72
N THR A 24 13.32 28.82 32.72
CA THR A 24 14.24 28.60 31.58
C THR A 24 13.63 28.93 30.22
N SER A 25 14.41 29.62 29.38
CA SER A 25 14.06 30.02 28.00
C SER A 25 14.01 28.85 27.01
N SER A 26 14.44 27.66 27.43
CA SER A 26 14.22 26.38 26.75
C SER A 26 14.15 25.27 27.79
N VAL A 27 13.33 24.26 27.52
CA VAL A 27 13.22 23.03 28.33
C VAL A 27 13.43 21.87 27.36
N GLU A 28 14.45 21.07 27.60
CA GLU A 28 14.65 19.80 26.91
C GLU A 28 14.16 18.69 27.85
N ILE A 29 13.15 17.93 27.41
CA ILE A 29 12.52 16.89 28.22
C ILE A 29 12.80 15.54 27.58
N THR A 30 13.47 14.66 28.32
CA THR A 30 13.80 13.31 27.88
C THR A 30 12.77 12.34 28.43
N PHE A 31 12.08 11.61 27.55
CA PHE A 31 11.25 10.46 27.91
C PHE A 31 11.98 9.19 27.53
N ASP A 32 12.04 8.23 28.45
CA ASP A 32 12.31 6.84 28.14
C ASP A 32 10.98 6.09 28.30
N ASP A 33 10.32 5.78 27.19
CA ASP A 33 9.09 4.99 27.15
C ASP A 33 9.35 3.49 27.40
N GLY A 34 10.60 3.11 27.65
CA GLY A 34 11.07 1.75 27.79
C GLY A 34 11.37 1.05 26.46
N ASN A 35 11.37 1.78 25.33
CA ASN A 35 11.70 1.28 23.98
C ASN A 35 12.88 2.00 23.31
N GLY A 36 13.52 2.98 23.96
CA GLY A 36 14.78 3.57 23.47
C GLY A 36 14.70 4.32 22.14
N ILE A 37 13.54 4.88 21.76
CA ILE A 37 13.39 5.74 20.56
C ILE A 37 12.89 7.13 20.94
N TRP A 38 13.48 8.14 20.32
CA TRP A 38 13.20 9.56 20.45
C TRP A 38 11.92 9.95 19.71
N ASP A 39 10.91 10.51 20.40
CA ASP A 39 9.74 11.14 19.79
C ASP A 39 9.77 12.65 20.10
N SER A 40 9.98 13.45 19.06
CA SER A 40 9.93 14.91 19.11
C SER A 40 8.70 15.44 18.37
N ASN A 41 7.50 14.99 18.73
CA ASN A 41 6.27 15.63 18.28
C ASN A 41 5.70 16.60 19.32
N LEU A 42 5.54 17.85 18.90
CA LEU A 42 5.06 19.00 19.68
C LEU A 42 3.59 18.88 20.16
N ASN A 43 2.87 17.79 19.90
CA ASN A 43 1.43 17.69 20.18
C ASN A 43 0.91 16.37 20.78
N ALA A 44 1.76 15.37 21.07
CA ALA A 44 1.25 14.08 21.56
C ALA A 44 1.47 13.81 23.06
N ASN A 45 2.46 14.44 23.70
CA ASN A 45 2.87 14.06 25.07
C ASN A 45 2.82 15.19 26.11
N TYR A 46 2.40 16.41 25.75
CA TYR A 46 2.25 17.50 26.71
C TYR A 46 1.15 18.50 26.35
N ILE A 47 0.60 19.18 27.35
CA ILE A 47 -0.30 20.33 27.20
C ILE A 47 0.22 21.47 28.07
N ARG A 48 0.25 22.70 27.54
CA ARG A 48 0.57 23.91 28.32
C ARG A 48 -0.72 24.47 28.90
N THR A 49 -0.88 24.39 30.21
CA THR A 49 -2.11 24.85 30.90
C THR A 49 -2.06 26.33 31.27
N SER A 50 -0.85 26.90 31.41
CA SER A 50 -0.59 28.32 31.69
C SER A 50 0.87 28.68 31.36
N PRO A 51 1.25 29.96 31.30
CA PRO A 51 2.66 30.34 31.16
C PRO A 51 3.51 29.78 32.32
N GLY A 52 4.49 28.91 32.00
CA GLY A 52 5.39 28.30 32.99
C GLY A 52 4.95 26.92 33.55
N THR A 53 3.73 26.47 33.26
CA THR A 53 3.21 25.18 33.76
C THR A 53 2.90 24.23 32.60
N TYR A 54 3.46 23.02 32.68
CA TYR A 54 3.32 21.97 31.66
C TYR A 54 2.72 20.70 32.30
N ALA A 55 1.85 20.01 31.58
CA ALA A 55 1.23 18.75 31.98
C ALA A 55 1.62 17.62 31.00
N PHE A 56 1.96 16.43 31.49
CA PHE A 56 2.43 15.29 30.69
C PHE A 56 1.72 13.97 31.05
N VAL A 57 1.70 13.00 30.11
CA VAL A 57 1.20 11.63 30.32
C VAL A 57 2.38 10.66 30.44
N ASN A 58 2.44 9.90 31.54
CA ASN A 58 3.24 8.67 31.61
C ASN A 58 2.27 7.48 31.41
N GLN A 59 2.41 6.73 30.32
CA GLN A 59 1.55 5.58 30.05
C GLN A 59 1.94 4.29 30.81
N ASN A 60 2.93 4.29 31.70
CA ASN A 60 3.32 3.07 32.42
C ASN A 60 3.26 3.21 33.95
N THR A 61 2.23 2.63 34.56
CA THR A 61 2.14 2.37 36.01
C THR A 61 2.29 0.89 36.39
N ALA A 62 2.76 0.02 35.49
CA ALA A 62 2.97 -1.39 35.81
C ALA A 62 4.42 -1.68 36.23
N THR A 63 4.62 -1.96 37.52
CA THR A 63 5.85 -2.53 38.08
C THR A 63 6.16 -3.88 37.41
N PRO A 64 7.42 -4.20 37.05
CA PRO A 64 7.74 -5.45 36.36
C PRO A 64 7.55 -6.63 37.31
N THR A 65 6.49 -7.40 37.11
CA THR A 65 6.36 -8.72 37.70
C THR A 65 7.03 -9.74 36.78
N SER A 66 7.77 -10.64 37.41
CA SER A 66 8.65 -11.65 36.82
C SER A 66 7.95 -12.55 35.79
N SER A 67 8.14 -12.24 34.51
CA SER A 67 8.22 -13.15 33.36
C SER A 67 8.68 -12.32 32.17
N PRO A 68 9.39 -12.88 31.16
CA PRO A 68 9.72 -12.11 29.96
C PRO A 68 8.42 -11.87 29.17
N SER A 69 7.67 -10.83 29.53
CA SER A 69 6.65 -10.30 28.64
C SER A 69 7.40 -9.72 27.46
N VAL A 70 7.24 -10.34 26.29
CA VAL A 70 7.73 -9.79 25.04
C VAL A 70 7.00 -8.45 24.87
N LYS A 71 7.70 -7.35 25.15
CA LYS A 71 7.13 -5.99 25.18
C LYS A 71 6.37 -5.72 23.87
N GLY A 72 5.08 -5.37 23.96
CA GLY A 72 4.26 -4.93 22.83
C GLY A 72 3.20 -5.91 22.29
N TYR A 73 3.12 -7.14 22.80
CA TYR A 73 2.08 -8.11 22.40
C TYR A 73 0.97 -8.23 23.46
N VAL A 74 -0.27 -8.47 23.01
CA VAL A 74 -1.38 -8.78 23.91
C VAL A 74 -1.22 -10.21 24.41
N ASN A 75 -1.07 -10.39 25.72
CA ASN A 75 -1.14 -11.71 26.34
C ASN A 75 -2.61 -12.14 26.43
N GLY A 76 -3.06 -12.94 25.47
CA GLY A 76 -4.43 -13.45 25.42
C GLY A 76 -4.57 -14.86 26.01
N PRO A 77 -5.81 -15.30 26.25
CA PRO A 77 -6.09 -16.60 26.88
C PRO A 77 -5.74 -17.81 26.00
N GLY A 78 -5.47 -17.59 24.72
CA GLY A 78 -5.35 -18.64 23.73
C GLY A 78 -6.63 -19.45 23.59
N TYR A 79 -6.53 -20.52 22.83
CA TYR A 79 -7.65 -21.38 22.47
C TYR A 79 -7.31 -22.84 22.76
N ALA A 80 -8.32 -23.67 23.03
CA ALA A 80 -8.20 -25.12 23.13
C ALA A 80 -8.98 -25.79 22.00
N VAL A 81 -8.44 -26.91 21.52
CA VAL A 81 -9.10 -27.77 20.54
C VAL A 81 -10.28 -28.49 21.20
N THR A 82 -11.43 -28.42 20.54
CA THR A 82 -12.68 -29.09 20.97
C THR A 82 -12.99 -30.31 20.12
N SER A 83 -12.66 -30.27 18.83
CA SER A 83 -12.73 -31.42 17.93
C SER A 83 -11.82 -31.21 16.73
N ALA A 84 -11.41 -32.30 16.08
CA ALA A 84 -10.69 -32.28 14.83
C ALA A 84 -11.19 -33.42 13.93
N SER A 85 -11.30 -33.14 12.63
CA SER A 85 -11.66 -34.13 11.61
C SER A 85 -10.89 -33.83 10.34
N GLU A 86 -10.45 -34.87 9.64
CA GLU A 86 -9.78 -34.73 8.34
C GLU A 86 -10.57 -35.51 7.29
N ASP A 87 -10.94 -34.83 6.21
CA ASP A 87 -11.59 -35.42 5.05
C ASP A 87 -10.91 -34.89 3.79
N ALA A 88 -10.63 -35.76 2.83
CA ALA A 88 -10.12 -35.37 1.51
C ALA A 88 -8.88 -34.44 1.52
N GLY A 89 -8.02 -34.53 2.54
CA GLY A 89 -6.84 -33.64 2.69
C GLY A 89 -7.15 -32.27 3.29
N VAL A 90 -8.34 -32.07 3.82
CA VAL A 90 -8.76 -30.87 4.56
C VAL A 90 -8.95 -31.24 6.03
N LEU A 91 -8.01 -30.80 6.87
CA LEU A 91 -8.11 -30.94 8.31
C LEU A 91 -8.87 -29.74 8.89
N THR A 92 -9.99 -30.01 9.54
CA THR A 92 -10.83 -29.01 10.24
C THR A 92 -10.68 -29.18 11.74
N ILE A 93 -10.30 -28.11 12.44
CA ILE A 93 -10.09 -28.09 13.89
C ILE A 93 -11.01 -27.03 14.49
N ASN A 94 -11.91 -27.45 15.38
CA ASN A 94 -12.78 -26.53 16.11
C ASN A 94 -12.07 -26.10 17.40
N LEU A 95 -12.06 -24.79 17.66
CA LEU A 95 -11.43 -24.22 18.84
C LEU A 95 -12.46 -23.52 19.73
N ALA A 96 -12.23 -23.54 21.05
CA ALA A 96 -12.91 -22.71 22.03
C ALA A 96 -11.88 -21.87 22.79
N VAL A 97 -12.22 -20.62 23.11
CA VAL A 97 -11.36 -19.75 23.93
C VAL A 97 -11.22 -20.34 25.35
N ASN A 98 -10.01 -20.37 25.92
CA ASN A 98 -9.80 -20.99 27.24
C ASN A 98 -10.50 -20.24 28.37
N ALA A 99 -10.37 -18.91 28.36
CA ALA A 99 -11.04 -18.01 29.29
C ALA A 99 -11.15 -16.64 28.61
N ALA A 100 -12.33 -16.29 28.08
CA ALA A 100 -12.49 -15.04 27.35
C ALA A 100 -12.05 -13.85 28.23
N SER A 101 -11.06 -13.08 27.77
CA SER A 101 -10.67 -11.84 28.44
C SER A 101 -11.61 -10.74 27.96
N THR A 102 -12.39 -10.19 28.88
CA THR A 102 -13.28 -9.05 28.60
C THR A 102 -12.60 -7.69 28.82
N SER A 103 -11.35 -7.67 29.34
CA SER A 103 -10.72 -6.45 29.85
C SER A 103 -9.64 -5.83 28.95
N THR A 104 -9.62 -6.13 27.65
CA THR A 104 -8.66 -5.47 26.73
C THR A 104 -9.29 -4.28 26.00
N PRO A 105 -8.53 -3.21 25.71
CA PRO A 105 -9.06 -2.07 24.95
C PRO A 105 -9.47 -2.43 23.51
N TYR A 106 -9.08 -3.61 23.02
CA TYR A 106 -9.32 -4.09 21.65
C TYR A 106 -10.60 -4.92 21.49
N GLY A 107 -11.44 -4.97 22.53
CA GLY A 107 -12.69 -5.73 22.55
C GLY A 107 -12.56 -7.15 23.09
N THR A 108 -13.62 -7.94 22.92
CA THR A 108 -13.72 -9.30 23.45
C THR A 108 -13.12 -10.32 22.48
N ASP A 109 -12.47 -11.35 23.02
CA ASP A 109 -12.05 -12.51 22.22
C ASP A 109 -13.26 -13.25 21.64
N LEU A 110 -13.14 -13.71 20.40
CA LEU A 110 -14.15 -14.57 19.79
C LEU A 110 -14.24 -15.89 20.55
N SER A 111 -15.46 -16.36 20.85
CA SER A 111 -15.66 -17.50 21.74
C SER A 111 -15.25 -18.84 21.11
N ALA A 112 -15.41 -18.97 19.79
CA ALA A 112 -15.10 -20.18 19.06
C ALA A 112 -14.57 -19.88 17.67
N LEU A 113 -13.58 -20.65 17.23
CA LEU A 113 -12.95 -20.52 15.92
C LEU A 113 -12.98 -21.85 15.17
N VAL A 114 -12.79 -21.78 13.85
CA VAL A 114 -12.53 -22.94 13.00
C VAL A 114 -11.20 -22.74 12.30
N VAL A 115 -10.29 -23.69 12.46
CA VAL A 115 -9.05 -23.78 11.68
C VAL A 115 -9.26 -24.78 10.56
N THR A 116 -9.02 -24.36 9.32
CA THR A 116 -9.02 -25.23 8.13
C THR A 116 -7.60 -25.30 7.58
N VAL A 117 -7.05 -26.51 7.51
CA VAL A 117 -5.73 -26.79 6.94
C VAL A 117 -5.95 -27.56 5.64
N THR A 118 -5.70 -26.89 4.51
CA THR A 118 -5.88 -27.47 3.18
C THR A 118 -4.54 -28.03 2.70
N LYS A 119 -4.47 -29.35 2.56
CA LYS A 119 -3.27 -30.11 2.19
C LYS A 119 -3.38 -30.73 0.79
N THR A 120 -3.96 -29.98 -0.15
CA THR A 120 -4.23 -30.45 -1.53
C THR A 120 -3.05 -30.23 -2.47
N GLU A 121 -2.13 -29.33 -2.12
CA GLU A 121 -0.89 -29.08 -2.85
C GLU A 121 0.31 -29.74 -2.17
N SER A 122 1.26 -30.26 -2.95
CA SER A 122 2.46 -30.90 -2.41
C SER A 122 3.50 -29.88 -1.92
N ASP A 123 3.53 -28.68 -2.51
CA ASP A 123 4.55 -27.66 -2.31
C ASP A 123 4.06 -26.41 -1.58
N SER A 124 2.81 -26.43 -1.10
CA SER A 124 2.24 -25.39 -0.24
C SER A 124 1.17 -25.95 0.68
N VAL A 125 0.93 -25.25 1.79
CA VAL A 125 -0.18 -25.54 2.71
C VAL A 125 -0.93 -24.25 3.01
N ARG A 126 -2.27 -24.32 3.01
CA ARG A 126 -3.13 -23.21 3.44
C ARG A 126 -3.66 -23.47 4.84
N VAL A 127 -3.44 -22.54 5.76
CA VAL A 127 -3.95 -22.57 7.14
C VAL A 127 -4.84 -21.35 7.35
N LYS A 128 -6.13 -21.56 7.50
CA LYS A 128 -7.12 -20.50 7.65
C LYS A 128 -7.85 -20.61 8.97
N ILE A 129 -7.95 -19.51 9.73
CA ILE A 129 -8.60 -19.43 11.03
C ILE A 129 -9.73 -18.40 10.93
N VAL A 130 -10.97 -18.83 11.18
CA VAL A 130 -12.16 -17.98 11.09
C VAL A 130 -13.01 -18.06 12.34
N ASP A 131 -13.88 -17.06 12.53
CA ASP A 131 -14.96 -17.14 13.51
C ASP A 131 -15.89 -18.31 13.14
N LYS A 132 -16.22 -19.14 14.14
CA LYS A 132 -17.17 -20.24 13.97
C LYS A 132 -18.61 -19.75 13.82
N SER A 133 -18.94 -18.60 14.41
CA SER A 133 -20.32 -18.13 14.56
C SER A 133 -20.75 -17.20 13.43
N ASN A 134 -19.85 -16.34 12.96
CA ASN A 134 -20.17 -15.31 11.97
C ASN A 134 -19.19 -15.34 10.79
N LYS A 135 -19.72 -15.13 9.59
CA LYS A 135 -18.88 -14.90 8.41
C LYS A 135 -18.21 -13.54 8.55
N ARG A 136 -16.87 -13.54 8.56
CA ARG A 136 -16.05 -12.32 8.51
C ARG A 136 -15.72 -11.95 7.07
N TRP A 137 -15.27 -10.72 6.87
CA TRP A 137 -14.75 -10.31 5.57
C TRP A 137 -13.49 -11.12 5.22
N GLU A 138 -13.36 -11.43 3.94
CA GLU A 138 -12.23 -12.15 3.38
C GLU A 138 -11.81 -11.50 2.07
N VAL A 139 -10.50 -11.52 1.79
CA VAL A 139 -9.96 -11.06 0.51
C VAL A 139 -10.61 -11.87 -0.62
N PRO A 140 -11.25 -11.23 -1.63
CA PRO A 140 -11.93 -11.95 -2.68
C PRO A 140 -10.98 -12.79 -3.54
N LYS A 141 -11.30 -14.07 -3.71
CA LYS A 141 -10.55 -14.98 -4.59
C LYS A 141 -10.52 -14.52 -6.05
N SER A 142 -11.52 -13.78 -6.49
CA SER A 142 -11.62 -13.25 -7.86
C SER A 142 -10.42 -12.38 -8.26
N LEU A 143 -9.69 -11.82 -7.30
CA LEU A 143 -8.46 -11.07 -7.54
C LEU A 143 -7.28 -11.94 -8.00
N PHE A 144 -7.35 -13.26 -7.76
CA PHE A 144 -6.24 -14.19 -8.01
C PHE A 144 -6.56 -15.22 -9.10
N THR A 145 -7.46 -14.90 -10.04
CA THR A 145 -7.93 -15.84 -11.08
C THR A 145 -6.83 -16.37 -12.01
N ALA A 146 -5.69 -15.67 -12.10
CA ALA A 146 -4.51 -16.12 -12.84
C ALA A 146 -3.61 -17.10 -12.06
N GLY A 147 -3.89 -17.33 -10.77
CA GLY A 147 -3.15 -18.22 -9.90
C GLY A 147 -4.07 -19.24 -9.21
N THR A 148 -3.48 -20.15 -8.43
CA THR A 148 -4.25 -21.21 -7.78
C THR A 148 -5.08 -20.70 -6.60
N LEU A 149 -4.77 -19.54 -6.00
CA LEU A 149 -5.60 -18.94 -4.93
C LEU A 149 -6.98 -18.51 -5.42
N GLY A 150 -7.10 -18.12 -6.69
CA GLY A 150 -8.37 -17.74 -7.29
C GLY A 150 -9.25 -18.93 -7.66
N THR A 151 -8.70 -20.15 -7.64
CA THR A 151 -9.47 -21.35 -7.95
C THR A 151 -10.25 -21.82 -6.72
N ASP A 152 -11.53 -22.15 -6.92
CA ASP A 152 -12.21 -23.01 -5.97
C ASP A 152 -11.64 -24.41 -6.16
N SER A 153 -10.80 -24.85 -5.21
CA SER A 153 -10.20 -26.18 -5.21
C SER A 153 -11.29 -27.25 -5.36
N THR A 154 -11.49 -27.72 -6.58
CA THR A 154 -12.28 -28.92 -6.87
C THR A 154 -11.50 -30.19 -6.52
N ALA A 155 -10.21 -30.06 -6.17
CA ALA A 155 -9.41 -31.13 -5.61
C ALA A 155 -10.02 -31.56 -4.26
N LYS A 156 -10.68 -32.72 -4.29
CA LYS A 156 -11.23 -33.44 -3.13
C LYS A 156 -10.31 -34.58 -2.69
N SER A 157 -9.01 -34.45 -2.94
CA SER A 157 -8.04 -35.47 -2.58
C SER A 157 -6.80 -34.82 -2.02
N ALA A 158 -6.28 -35.40 -0.93
CA ALA A 158 -5.02 -35.01 -0.34
C ALA A 158 -3.89 -35.07 -1.38
N ALA A 159 -2.91 -34.18 -1.26
CA ALA A 159 -1.69 -34.26 -2.03
C ALA A 159 -1.04 -35.64 -1.83
N THR A 160 -0.63 -36.27 -2.92
CA THR A 160 0.17 -37.50 -2.85
C THR A 160 1.59 -37.08 -2.43
N ASP A 161 1.97 -37.44 -1.21
CA ASP A 161 3.25 -37.09 -0.56
C ASP A 161 3.54 -35.56 -0.47
N PRO A 162 2.89 -34.82 0.45
CA PRO A 162 3.20 -33.42 0.66
C PRO A 162 4.64 -33.24 1.15
N LEU A 163 5.34 -32.20 0.67
CA LEU A 163 6.73 -31.89 1.04
C LEU A 163 6.88 -31.36 2.48
N TYR A 164 5.76 -31.23 3.19
CA TYR A 164 5.67 -30.70 4.54
C TYR A 164 4.89 -31.64 5.45
N SER A 165 5.06 -31.43 6.75
CA SER A 165 4.20 -31.96 7.81
C SER A 165 3.52 -30.81 8.53
N PHE A 166 2.30 -31.06 8.99
CA PHE A 166 1.51 -30.13 9.81
C PHE A 166 1.24 -30.79 11.15
N ASN A 167 1.59 -30.12 12.25
CA ASN A 167 1.38 -30.58 13.61
C ASN A 167 0.69 -29.48 14.41
N TYR A 168 -0.09 -29.84 15.44
CA TYR A 168 -0.73 -28.87 16.33
C TYR A 168 -0.81 -29.39 17.77
N THR A 169 -0.87 -28.48 18.74
CA THR A 169 -1.11 -28.77 20.16
C THR A 169 -2.57 -28.57 20.53
N GLN A 170 -3.05 -29.28 21.55
CA GLN A 170 -4.48 -29.26 21.93
C GLN A 170 -4.82 -28.07 22.84
N ASN A 171 -3.99 -27.76 23.83
CA ASN A 171 -4.20 -26.64 24.76
C ASN A 171 -2.86 -26.18 25.41
N LEU A 172 -2.38 -24.95 25.19
CA LEU A 172 -2.86 -23.96 24.23
C LEU A 172 -2.75 -24.49 22.79
N PHE A 173 -3.67 -24.12 21.91
CA PHE A 173 -3.59 -24.41 20.48
C PHE A 173 -2.46 -23.59 19.84
N THR A 174 -1.50 -24.31 19.26
CA THR A 174 -0.49 -23.79 18.34
C THR A 174 -0.38 -24.75 17.16
N PHE A 175 0.17 -24.31 16.04
CA PHE A 175 0.46 -25.17 14.90
C PHE A 175 1.87 -24.94 14.37
N LYS A 176 2.44 -26.00 13.80
CA LYS A 176 3.78 -25.99 13.21
C LYS A 176 3.76 -26.66 11.84
N VAL A 177 4.41 -26.00 10.87
CA VAL A 177 4.65 -26.53 9.53
C VAL A 177 6.14 -26.78 9.37
N VAL A 178 6.51 -28.00 9.02
CA VAL A 178 7.92 -28.43 8.91
C VAL A 178 8.14 -29.10 7.57
N ARG A 179 9.17 -28.70 6.83
CA ARG A 179 9.57 -29.36 5.59
C ARG A 179 10.13 -30.74 5.88
N LYS A 180 9.63 -31.77 5.18
CA LYS A 180 10.00 -33.18 5.43
C LYS A 180 11.44 -33.50 5.07
N SER A 181 11.97 -32.88 4.01
CA SER A 181 13.28 -33.25 3.44
C SER A 181 14.46 -32.95 4.37
N ASP A 182 14.34 -31.94 5.22
CA ASP A 182 15.43 -31.39 6.01
C ASP A 182 15.04 -31.01 7.45
N GLY A 183 13.77 -31.16 7.83
CA GLY A 183 13.27 -30.79 9.15
C GLY A 183 13.18 -29.27 9.37
N TYR A 184 13.32 -28.45 8.32
CA TYR A 184 13.28 -27.00 8.45
C TYR A 184 11.87 -26.50 8.81
N THR A 185 11.79 -25.69 9.87
CA THR A 185 10.53 -25.10 10.33
C THR A 185 10.13 -23.95 9.41
N LEU A 186 8.98 -24.07 8.77
CA LEU A 186 8.43 -23.06 7.85
C LEU A 186 7.51 -22.08 8.58
N PHE A 187 6.83 -22.53 9.63
CA PHE A 187 5.99 -21.71 10.48
C PHE A 187 5.82 -22.40 11.83
N ASP A 188 5.90 -21.67 12.93
CA ASP A 188 5.68 -22.19 14.28
C ASP A 188 4.88 -21.19 15.11
N SER A 189 3.58 -21.41 15.25
CA SER A 189 2.69 -20.43 15.88
C SER A 189 2.84 -20.35 17.41
N SER A 190 3.82 -21.03 18.01
CA SER A 190 4.01 -21.11 19.47
C SER A 190 4.71 -19.90 20.09
N GLY A 191 5.18 -18.94 19.28
CA GLY A 191 5.88 -17.75 19.76
C GLY A 191 5.07 -16.87 20.71
N ILE A 192 3.73 -16.82 20.52
CA ILE A 192 2.78 -16.12 21.39
C ILE A 192 1.42 -16.85 21.37
N SER A 193 0.59 -16.61 22.38
CA SER A 193 -0.81 -17.05 22.38
C SER A 193 -1.60 -16.40 21.23
N LEU A 194 -2.39 -17.19 20.52
CA LEU A 194 -3.34 -16.72 19.51
C LEU A 194 -4.39 -15.78 20.15
N VAL A 195 -4.58 -14.59 19.58
CA VAL A 195 -5.62 -13.63 19.97
C VAL A 195 -6.44 -13.27 18.75
N VAL A 196 -7.77 -13.42 18.85
CA VAL A 196 -8.70 -13.16 17.75
C VAL A 196 -9.90 -12.41 18.30
N LYS A 197 -10.02 -11.15 17.89
CA LYS A 197 -11.11 -10.22 18.23
C LYS A 197 -11.68 -9.63 16.94
N ASP A 198 -12.71 -8.80 17.05
CA ASP A 198 -13.37 -8.22 15.87
C ASP A 198 -12.45 -7.30 15.04
N GLN A 199 -11.64 -6.46 15.68
CA GLN A 199 -10.72 -5.52 14.99
C GLN A 199 -9.27 -5.67 15.48
N TYR A 200 -8.92 -6.85 16.00
CA TYR A 200 -7.56 -7.17 16.45
C TYR A 200 -7.28 -8.65 16.30
N LEU A 201 -6.31 -8.98 15.43
CA LEU A 201 -5.86 -10.34 15.15
C LEU A 201 -4.37 -10.41 15.45
N GLN A 202 -3.95 -11.39 16.23
CA GLN A 202 -2.55 -11.54 16.62
C GLN A 202 -2.12 -13.01 16.55
N VAL A 203 -1.10 -13.26 15.74
CA VAL A 203 -0.35 -14.50 15.67
C VAL A 203 1.11 -14.15 15.42
N ALA A 204 2.03 -14.97 15.94
CA ALA A 204 3.43 -14.88 15.58
C ALA A 204 3.95 -16.25 15.18
N THR A 205 4.98 -16.26 14.35
CA THR A 205 5.81 -17.44 14.16
C THR A 205 7.06 -17.32 15.02
N ALA A 206 7.41 -18.36 15.78
CA ALA A 206 8.70 -18.45 16.45
C ALA A 206 9.78 -18.52 15.37
N LEU A 207 10.80 -17.68 15.50
CA LEU A 207 11.91 -17.57 14.55
C LEU A 207 13.19 -18.07 15.20
N ASP A 208 13.96 -18.86 14.46
CA ASP A 208 15.33 -19.19 14.85
C ASP A 208 16.21 -17.93 14.75
N SER A 209 17.22 -17.83 15.62
CA SER A 209 18.06 -16.62 15.72
C SER A 209 18.86 -16.30 14.45
N ASP A 210 19.01 -17.26 13.55
CA ASP A 210 19.73 -17.10 12.27
C ASP A 210 18.80 -16.83 11.08
N LEU A 211 17.47 -16.72 11.29
CA LEU A 211 16.53 -16.43 10.22
C LEU A 211 16.68 -14.98 9.72
N SER A 212 16.82 -14.83 8.41
CA SER A 212 16.75 -13.56 7.69
C SER A 212 15.40 -13.41 7.01
N VAL A 213 14.74 -12.27 7.20
CA VAL A 213 13.42 -11.97 6.64
C VAL A 213 13.53 -10.90 5.57
N TYR A 214 12.82 -11.11 4.45
CA TYR A 214 12.76 -10.23 3.29
C TYR A 214 11.30 -10.11 2.84
N GLY A 215 10.97 -9.08 2.06
CA GLY A 215 9.68 -9.04 1.35
C GLY A 215 8.65 -8.12 1.99
N ILE A 216 8.20 -8.32 3.23
CA ILE A 216 6.95 -7.74 3.74
C ILE A 216 6.72 -6.23 3.50
N GLY A 217 5.53 -5.88 3.00
CA GLY A 217 5.02 -4.52 2.83
C GLY A 217 5.76 -3.65 1.80
N GLU A 218 5.11 -2.59 1.35
CA GLU A 218 5.81 -1.57 0.56
C GLU A 218 6.39 -0.48 1.48
N SER A 219 7.64 -0.11 1.19
CA SER A 219 8.48 0.81 1.96
C SER A 219 9.85 0.92 1.29
N THR A 220 10.48 2.09 1.35
CA THR A 220 11.91 2.25 1.03
C THR A 220 12.74 2.02 2.27
N ARG A 221 13.86 1.31 2.12
CA ARG A 221 14.71 0.92 3.25
C ARG A 221 16.17 0.88 2.83
N ASP A 222 17.05 1.05 3.80
CA ASP A 222 18.49 0.94 3.59
C ASP A 222 18.93 -0.47 3.18
N ASN A 223 18.29 -1.51 3.69
CA ASN A 223 18.73 -2.88 3.51
C ASN A 223 17.59 -3.74 2.99
N PHE A 224 17.94 -4.70 2.13
CA PHE A 224 16.97 -5.67 1.62
C PHE A 224 16.51 -6.65 2.70
N LYS A 225 17.43 -7.07 3.57
CA LYS A 225 17.15 -7.85 4.77
C LYS A 225 16.56 -6.93 5.85
N MET A 226 15.47 -7.36 6.47
CA MET A 226 14.93 -6.69 7.66
C MET A 226 15.86 -6.85 8.86
N ALA A 227 16.02 -5.77 9.63
CA ALA A 227 16.72 -5.76 10.90
C ALA A 227 15.84 -6.31 12.04
N SER A 228 16.50 -6.79 13.09
CA SER A 228 15.81 -7.21 14.31
C SER A 228 15.09 -6.02 14.94
N GLY A 229 13.82 -6.21 15.31
CA GLY A 229 12.98 -5.15 15.90
C GLY A 229 12.27 -4.25 14.88
N ASP A 230 12.49 -4.49 13.59
CA ASP A 230 11.76 -3.78 12.54
C ASP A 230 10.25 -3.97 12.66
N LYS A 231 9.52 -2.88 12.42
CA LYS A 231 8.06 -2.87 12.29
C LYS A 231 7.72 -2.47 10.86
N GLN A 232 6.91 -3.28 10.19
CA GLN A 232 6.37 -2.92 8.88
C GLN A 232 4.85 -2.80 8.99
N THR A 233 4.35 -1.61 8.70
CA THR A 233 2.92 -1.35 8.58
C THR A 233 2.47 -1.66 7.14
N LEU A 234 1.29 -2.27 6.97
CA LEU A 234 0.70 -2.56 5.66
C LEU A 234 -0.63 -1.81 5.54
N TRP A 235 -0.53 -0.59 5.04
CA TRP A 235 -1.66 0.27 4.76
C TRP A 235 -1.28 1.19 3.60
N ALA A 236 -1.92 0.99 2.45
CA ALA A 236 -1.70 1.79 1.24
C ALA A 236 -1.92 3.26 1.55
N ARG A 237 -0.95 4.11 1.24
CA ARG A 237 -1.00 5.54 1.56
C ARG A 237 -0.19 6.32 0.55
N ASP A 238 -0.70 7.49 0.19
CA ASP A 238 0.08 8.53 -0.49
C ASP A 238 1.17 9.08 0.45
N GLN A 239 2.28 8.34 0.52
CA GLN A 239 3.46 8.66 1.29
C GLN A 239 4.69 8.50 0.41
N GLY A 240 5.33 9.63 0.10
CA GLY A 240 6.55 9.69 -0.69
C GLY A 240 7.61 8.68 -0.24
N SER A 241 8.15 7.94 -1.21
CA SER A 241 9.20 6.93 -1.00
C SER A 241 10.54 7.54 -0.56
N ALA A 242 10.67 8.86 -0.62
CA ALA A 242 11.72 9.62 0.06
C ALA A 242 11.71 9.45 1.60
N SER A 243 10.61 8.98 2.19
CA SER A 243 10.53 8.63 3.61
C SER A 243 10.81 7.15 3.83
N ALA A 244 11.98 6.85 4.38
CA ALA A 244 12.36 5.46 4.66
C ALA A 244 11.58 4.85 5.84
N ASN A 245 11.39 3.53 5.80
CA ASN A 245 10.83 2.70 6.88
C ASN A 245 9.41 3.10 7.33
N VAL A 246 8.59 3.64 6.42
CA VAL A 246 7.15 3.86 6.63
C VAL A 246 6.34 3.08 5.59
N ASN A 247 5.05 2.87 5.84
CA ASN A 247 4.14 2.33 4.82
C ASN A 247 3.93 3.36 3.69
N THR A 248 4.06 2.89 2.45
CA THR A 248 3.89 3.68 1.23
C THR A 248 2.66 3.18 0.45
N TYR A 249 2.77 2.99 -0.86
CA TYR A 249 1.66 2.88 -1.80
C TYR A 249 0.95 1.53 -1.78
N GLY A 250 1.69 0.44 -1.64
CA GLY A 250 1.21 -0.92 -1.72
C GLY A 250 1.25 -1.70 -0.40
N SER A 251 0.52 -2.80 -0.37
CA SER A 251 0.42 -3.68 0.78
C SER A 251 0.63 -5.13 0.37
N HIS A 252 1.82 -5.67 0.67
CA HIS A 252 2.22 -7.03 0.33
C HIS A 252 2.49 -7.85 1.60
N PRO A 253 1.48 -8.58 2.13
CA PRO A 253 1.63 -9.43 3.31
C PRO A 253 2.33 -10.75 2.97
N PHE A 254 3.44 -10.67 2.24
CA PHE A 254 4.29 -11.79 1.87
C PHE A 254 5.71 -11.57 2.38
N PHE A 255 6.29 -12.57 3.04
CA PHE A 255 7.71 -12.56 3.39
C PHE A 255 8.40 -13.84 2.93
N LEU A 256 9.70 -13.71 2.64
CA LEU A 256 10.63 -14.81 2.42
C LEU A 256 11.53 -14.91 3.65
N GLY A 257 11.53 -16.08 4.29
CA GLY A 257 12.45 -16.41 5.38
C GLY A 257 13.58 -17.29 4.86
N MET A 258 14.82 -17.01 5.24
CA MET A 258 16.00 -17.81 4.87
C MET A 258 16.99 -17.88 6.03
N ASN A 259 17.41 -19.08 6.40
CA ASN A 259 18.40 -19.28 7.46
C ASN A 259 19.86 -19.23 6.95
N SER A 260 20.82 -19.37 7.84
CA SER A 260 22.25 -19.32 7.50
C SER A 260 22.72 -20.45 6.58
N ALA A 261 21.99 -21.58 6.54
CA ALA A 261 22.23 -22.70 5.65
C ALA A 261 21.62 -22.53 4.24
N GLY A 262 20.93 -21.40 3.98
CA GLY A 262 20.27 -21.12 2.70
C GLY A 262 18.93 -21.83 2.50
N GLN A 263 18.37 -22.44 3.55
CA GLN A 263 17.04 -23.03 3.51
C GLN A 263 16.01 -21.91 3.56
N ALA A 264 15.17 -21.82 2.53
CA ALA A 264 14.22 -20.72 2.36
C ALA A 264 12.78 -21.18 2.28
N HIS A 265 11.86 -20.41 2.83
CA HIS A 265 10.42 -20.60 2.74
C HIS A 265 9.73 -19.26 2.48
N GLY A 266 8.46 -19.29 2.09
CA GLY A 266 7.65 -18.08 1.95
C GLY A 266 6.31 -18.22 2.63
N THR A 267 5.80 -17.12 3.16
CA THR A 267 4.46 -17.07 3.76
C THR A 267 3.73 -15.84 3.26
N ILE A 268 2.56 -16.03 2.66
CA ILE A 268 1.57 -14.98 2.43
C ILE A 268 0.49 -15.07 3.51
N GLY A 269 0.10 -13.93 4.08
CA GLY A 269 -0.93 -13.82 5.12
C GLY A 269 -1.68 -12.48 5.07
N GLY A 270 -2.10 -11.97 6.23
CA GLY A 270 -2.86 -10.73 6.37
C GLY A 270 -3.96 -10.91 7.40
N VAL A 271 -5.19 -11.12 6.94
CA VAL A 271 -6.17 -11.88 7.74
C VAL A 271 -5.57 -13.24 8.15
N LEU A 272 -6.20 -13.99 9.05
CA LEU A 272 -5.71 -15.30 9.46
C LEU A 272 -5.97 -16.37 8.37
N ASP A 273 -5.42 -16.16 7.17
CA ASP A 273 -5.48 -17.02 5.99
C ASP A 273 -4.07 -17.10 5.39
N PHE A 274 -3.30 -18.04 5.90
CA PHE A 274 -1.88 -18.21 5.58
C PHE A 274 -1.73 -19.20 4.44
N ASN A 275 -0.95 -18.86 3.42
CA ASN A 275 -0.42 -19.85 2.48
C ASN A 275 1.09 -19.90 2.64
N ILE A 276 1.60 -21.05 3.06
CA ILE A 276 3.01 -21.28 3.35
C ILE A 276 3.58 -22.12 2.21
N VAL A 277 4.53 -21.57 1.48
CA VAL A 277 5.20 -22.23 0.36
C VAL A 277 6.53 -22.84 0.81
N VAL A 278 6.78 -24.07 0.37
CA VAL A 278 7.79 -24.93 0.97
C VAL A 278 9.22 -24.56 0.57
N GLY A 279 9.49 -23.94 -0.57
CA GLY A 279 10.86 -23.71 -1.07
C GLY A 279 11.43 -24.93 -1.82
N PRO A 280 12.71 -25.33 -1.65
CA PRO A 280 13.61 -24.98 -0.56
C PRO A 280 14.56 -23.80 -0.82
N THR A 281 14.70 -23.35 -2.07
CA THR A 281 15.55 -22.19 -2.42
C THR A 281 14.72 -20.92 -2.55
N PRO A 282 15.33 -19.71 -2.45
CA PRO A 282 14.63 -18.45 -2.68
C PRO A 282 13.90 -18.39 -4.04
N ALA A 283 14.51 -18.94 -5.09
CA ALA A 283 13.89 -19.01 -6.41
C ALA A 283 12.67 -19.94 -6.44
N ASN A 284 12.70 -21.06 -5.72
CA ASN A 284 11.53 -21.93 -5.58
C ASN A 284 10.40 -21.24 -4.83
N VAL A 285 10.72 -20.50 -3.76
CA VAL A 285 9.75 -19.73 -2.99
C VAL A 285 9.02 -18.74 -3.90
N VAL A 286 9.73 -17.93 -4.70
CA VAL A 286 9.11 -16.99 -5.64
C VAL A 286 8.29 -17.73 -6.72
N LYS A 287 8.78 -18.87 -7.23
CA LYS A 287 8.06 -19.70 -8.22
C LYS A 287 6.74 -20.25 -7.68
N GLN A 288 6.71 -20.70 -6.43
CA GLN A 288 5.54 -21.23 -5.74
C GLN A 288 4.58 -20.10 -5.36
N TYR A 289 5.10 -19.00 -4.82
CA TYR A 289 4.31 -17.81 -4.51
C TYR A 289 3.58 -17.26 -5.76
N THR A 290 4.29 -17.08 -6.87
CA THR A 290 3.67 -16.64 -8.14
C THR A 290 2.77 -17.71 -8.80
N LYS A 291 2.87 -18.99 -8.43
CA LYS A 291 1.85 -20.00 -8.79
C LYS A 291 0.53 -19.73 -8.04
N LEU A 292 0.62 -19.29 -6.78
CA LEU A 292 -0.54 -18.97 -5.94
C LEU A 292 -1.26 -17.71 -6.41
N ILE A 293 -0.53 -16.60 -6.57
CA ILE A 293 -1.13 -15.28 -6.87
C ILE A 293 -1.30 -14.97 -8.36
N GLY A 294 -0.65 -15.75 -9.23
CA GLY A 294 -0.56 -15.51 -10.67
C GLY A 294 0.85 -15.07 -11.08
N ARG A 295 1.28 -15.52 -12.26
CA ARG A 295 2.61 -15.20 -12.79
C ARG A 295 2.62 -13.79 -13.38
N PRO A 296 3.74 -13.06 -13.26
CA PRO A 296 3.84 -11.75 -13.88
C PRO A 296 3.55 -11.80 -15.37
N LYS A 297 2.81 -10.82 -15.90
CA LYS A 297 2.58 -10.73 -17.34
C LYS A 297 3.86 -10.34 -18.08
N LEU A 298 3.93 -10.76 -19.33
CA LEU A 298 4.97 -10.29 -20.24
C LEU A 298 4.59 -8.89 -20.76
N MET A 299 5.48 -7.93 -20.59
CA MET A 299 5.25 -6.56 -21.05
C MET A 299 5.54 -6.40 -22.56
N PRO A 300 4.99 -5.36 -23.22
CA PRO A 300 5.37 -5.00 -24.58
C PRO A 300 6.87 -4.71 -24.68
N TYR A 301 7.53 -5.09 -25.78
CA TYR A 301 8.99 -4.93 -25.88
C TYR A 301 9.46 -3.47 -25.71
N TRP A 302 8.69 -2.53 -26.26
CA TRP A 302 8.99 -1.09 -26.18
C TRP A 302 9.03 -0.57 -24.74
N SER A 303 8.36 -1.22 -23.79
CA SER A 303 8.34 -0.75 -22.39
C SER A 303 9.63 -1.06 -21.64
N TYR A 304 10.54 -1.85 -22.21
CA TYR A 304 11.89 -2.04 -21.66
C TYR A 304 12.89 -0.99 -22.16
N GLY A 305 12.44 -0.08 -23.03
CA GLY A 305 13.22 1.06 -23.49
C GLY A 305 13.38 2.14 -22.43
N PHE A 306 13.91 3.30 -22.80
CA PHE A 306 14.03 4.45 -21.90
C PHE A 306 12.79 5.35 -21.97
N HIS A 307 12.32 5.80 -20.80
CA HIS A 307 11.11 6.61 -20.63
C HIS A 307 11.45 7.99 -20.07
N GLN A 308 10.84 9.04 -20.62
CA GLN A 308 10.93 10.41 -20.09
C GLN A 308 9.56 10.96 -19.69
N CYS A 309 9.47 11.50 -18.48
CA CYS A 309 8.31 12.21 -17.95
C CYS A 309 8.74 13.43 -17.13
N ARG A 310 7.82 14.33 -16.84
CA ARG A 310 7.85 15.26 -15.70
C ARG A 310 6.44 15.78 -15.46
N TRP A 311 6.18 16.22 -14.24
CA TRP A 311 5.15 17.21 -13.99
C TRP A 311 5.66 18.59 -14.44
N GLY A 312 4.98 19.23 -15.38
CA GLY A 312 5.30 20.56 -15.90
C GLY A 312 5.57 20.63 -17.40
N TYR A 313 5.34 19.57 -18.18
CA TYR A 313 5.37 19.68 -19.65
C TYR A 313 4.11 20.38 -20.16
N GLY A 314 3.98 21.68 -19.93
CA GLY A 314 2.72 22.42 -20.06
C GLY A 314 2.14 22.65 -21.46
N SER A 315 2.57 21.94 -22.51
CA SER A 315 1.93 21.98 -23.84
C SER A 315 2.36 20.84 -24.75
N THR A 316 1.61 20.59 -25.83
CA THR A 316 2.03 19.66 -26.89
C THR A 316 3.38 20.05 -27.51
N ASP A 317 3.66 21.35 -27.64
CA ASP A 317 4.93 21.84 -28.21
C ASP A 317 6.11 21.59 -27.25
N ALA A 318 5.87 21.62 -25.93
CA ALA A 318 6.86 21.23 -24.93
C ALA A 318 7.22 19.74 -25.04
N LEU A 319 6.22 18.85 -25.13
CA LEU A 319 6.44 17.41 -25.35
C LEU A 319 7.24 17.14 -26.64
N ARG A 320 6.86 17.80 -27.74
CA ARG A 320 7.58 17.72 -29.02
C ARG A 320 9.03 18.18 -28.90
N ASN A 321 9.28 19.25 -28.15
CA ASN A 321 10.64 19.74 -27.92
C ASN A 321 11.51 18.72 -27.17
N VAL A 322 10.97 18.04 -26.16
CA VAL A 322 11.69 16.98 -25.42
C VAL A 322 12.12 15.85 -26.37
N VAL A 323 11.17 15.32 -27.16
CA VAL A 323 11.47 14.26 -28.13
C VAL A 323 12.53 14.71 -29.14
N ASN A 324 12.42 15.93 -29.66
CA ASN A 324 13.40 16.49 -30.58
C ASN A 324 14.78 16.67 -29.95
N LYS A 325 14.85 17.05 -28.66
CA LYS A 325 16.11 17.20 -27.93
C LYS A 325 16.82 15.87 -27.76
N TYR A 326 16.12 14.81 -27.30
CA TYR A 326 16.67 13.44 -27.25
C TYR A 326 17.22 13.01 -28.62
N LYS A 327 16.44 13.19 -29.68
CA LYS A 327 16.84 12.88 -31.05
C LYS A 327 18.08 13.68 -31.50
N SER A 328 18.10 14.99 -31.28
CA SER A 328 19.22 15.86 -31.69
C SER A 328 20.50 15.62 -30.90
N SER A 329 20.38 15.10 -29.68
CA SER A 329 21.50 14.72 -28.81
C SER A 329 21.97 13.27 -29.00
N ASN A 330 21.39 12.52 -29.96
CA ASN A 330 21.65 11.10 -30.19
C ASN A 330 21.45 10.22 -28.94
N LEU A 331 20.43 10.54 -28.13
CA LEU A 331 20.06 9.77 -26.95
C LEU A 331 18.85 8.88 -27.25
N PRO A 332 18.83 7.62 -26.78
CA PRO A 332 17.68 6.75 -26.97
C PRO A 332 16.48 7.25 -26.14
N LEU A 333 15.30 7.22 -26.75
CA LEU A 333 14.03 7.45 -26.09
C LEU A 333 13.01 6.55 -26.78
N ASP A 334 12.32 5.70 -26.02
CA ASP A 334 11.24 4.87 -26.55
C ASP A 334 9.88 5.49 -26.22
N VAL A 335 9.76 6.14 -25.06
CA VAL A 335 8.46 6.56 -24.52
C VAL A 335 8.52 7.98 -23.95
N ILE A 336 7.65 8.86 -24.46
CA ILE A 336 7.39 10.19 -23.89
C ILE A 336 6.06 10.17 -23.13
N TRP A 337 6.03 10.84 -22.00
CA TRP A 337 4.90 10.81 -21.07
C TRP A 337 4.33 12.21 -20.86
N ALA A 338 3.07 12.25 -20.43
CA ALA A 338 2.46 13.48 -19.91
C ALA A 338 1.86 13.20 -18.53
N ASP A 339 2.26 14.02 -17.57
CA ASP A 339 1.60 14.16 -16.27
C ASP A 339 0.27 14.93 -16.43
N ILE A 340 -0.38 15.33 -15.35
CA ILE A 340 -1.70 15.96 -15.32
C ILE A 340 -1.80 17.29 -16.10
N ASP A 341 -0.67 17.84 -16.58
CA ASP A 341 -0.60 19.07 -17.38
C ASP A 341 -1.47 19.02 -18.66
N TYR A 342 -1.66 17.84 -19.25
CA TYR A 342 -2.43 17.72 -20.50
C TYR A 342 -3.93 17.93 -20.31
N MET A 343 -4.41 17.76 -19.07
CA MET A 343 -5.83 17.74 -18.72
C MET A 343 -6.38 19.16 -18.57
N LYS A 344 -7.64 19.37 -18.96
CA LYS A 344 -8.34 20.62 -18.68
C LYS A 344 -8.66 20.67 -17.19
N ASN A 345 -8.08 21.62 -16.45
CA ASN A 345 -8.27 21.76 -15.00
C ASN A 345 -7.99 20.47 -14.20
N TYR A 346 -7.09 19.61 -14.68
CA TYR A 346 -6.81 18.28 -14.09
C TYR A 346 -8.01 17.31 -14.08
N HIS A 347 -9.00 17.53 -14.95
CA HIS A 347 -10.09 16.57 -15.15
C HIS A 347 -9.60 15.41 -16.02
N ASP A 348 -9.70 14.18 -15.52
CA ASP A 348 -9.40 12.96 -16.29
C ASP A 348 -10.13 12.93 -17.64
N PHE A 349 -9.53 12.24 -18.61
CA PHE A 349 -10.08 12.00 -19.95
C PHE A 349 -10.29 13.27 -20.80
N THR A 350 -9.80 14.43 -20.35
CA THR A 350 -9.89 15.69 -21.09
C THR A 350 -8.54 16.14 -21.65
N LEU A 351 -8.60 17.07 -22.62
CA LEU A 351 -7.44 17.83 -23.09
C LEU A 351 -7.66 19.30 -22.77
N ASP A 352 -6.63 19.97 -22.25
CA ASP A 352 -6.64 21.42 -22.14
C ASP A 352 -6.76 22.05 -23.54
N PRO A 353 -7.81 22.84 -23.82
CA PRO A 353 -8.09 23.30 -25.17
C PRO A 353 -7.11 24.36 -25.68
N VAL A 354 -6.25 24.93 -24.83
CA VAL A 354 -5.31 26.00 -25.17
C VAL A 354 -3.92 25.42 -25.42
N ASN A 355 -3.41 24.67 -24.45
CA ASN A 355 -2.05 24.14 -24.43
C ASN A 355 -1.93 22.75 -25.08
N PHE A 356 -3.02 21.98 -25.07
CA PHE A 356 -3.10 20.63 -25.62
C PHE A 356 -4.30 20.46 -26.58
N PRO A 357 -4.55 21.39 -27.52
CA PRO A 357 -5.69 21.29 -28.40
C PRO A 357 -5.63 19.96 -29.17
N GLN A 358 -6.78 19.28 -29.27
CA GLN A 358 -6.88 17.92 -29.82
C GLN A 358 -6.19 17.75 -31.18
N ALA A 359 -6.30 18.74 -32.07
CA ALA A 359 -5.64 18.71 -33.37
C ALA A 359 -4.10 18.66 -33.26
N LYS A 360 -3.49 19.41 -32.33
CA LYS A 360 -2.04 19.37 -32.09
C LYS A 360 -1.63 18.05 -31.45
N MET A 361 -2.39 17.55 -30.47
CA MET A 361 -2.11 16.27 -29.84
C MET A 361 -2.19 15.11 -30.83
N THR A 362 -3.20 15.10 -31.71
CA THR A 362 -3.32 14.11 -32.78
C THR A 362 -2.10 14.16 -33.71
N ALA A 363 -1.71 15.34 -34.18
CA ALA A 363 -0.53 15.51 -35.03
C ALA A 363 0.76 15.06 -34.32
N PHE A 364 0.90 15.35 -33.02
CA PHE A 364 2.04 14.89 -32.23
C PHE A 364 2.07 13.36 -32.10
N MET A 365 0.93 12.69 -31.89
CA MET A 365 0.85 11.22 -31.89
C MET A 365 1.32 10.64 -33.23
N ASP A 366 0.84 11.20 -34.35
CA ASP A 366 1.25 10.77 -35.69
C ASP A 366 2.78 10.92 -35.90
N GLU A 367 3.36 12.03 -35.47
CA GLU A 367 4.80 12.31 -35.56
C GLU A 367 5.66 11.30 -34.77
N ILE A 368 5.31 11.06 -33.49
CA ILE A 368 6.09 10.18 -32.61
C ILE A 368 5.92 8.71 -33.01
N HIS A 369 4.72 8.29 -33.43
CA HIS A 369 4.44 6.94 -33.90
C HIS A 369 5.14 6.64 -35.23
N ALA A 370 5.17 7.60 -36.17
CA ALA A 370 5.94 7.47 -37.41
C ALA A 370 7.45 7.31 -37.16
N SER A 371 7.94 7.82 -36.03
CA SER A 371 9.33 7.70 -35.59
C SER A 371 9.56 6.52 -34.62
N GLY A 372 8.55 5.67 -34.39
CA GLY A 372 8.65 4.45 -33.57
C GLY A 372 8.48 4.65 -32.06
N HIS A 373 8.35 5.89 -31.57
CA HIS A 373 8.16 6.18 -30.15
C HIS A 373 6.74 5.82 -29.68
N LYS A 374 6.53 5.86 -28.37
CA LYS A 374 5.29 5.53 -27.67
C LYS A 374 4.86 6.67 -26.75
N PHE A 375 3.57 6.76 -26.45
CA PHE A 375 3.02 7.76 -25.54
C PHE A 375 2.25 7.13 -24.37
N VAL A 376 2.49 7.64 -23.16
CA VAL A 376 1.80 7.21 -21.93
C VAL A 376 1.32 8.42 -21.14
N PRO A 377 0.01 8.71 -21.11
CA PRO A 377 -0.58 9.70 -20.22
C PRO A 377 -0.88 9.12 -18.83
N ILE A 378 -0.84 9.99 -17.81
CA ILE A 378 -1.41 9.72 -16.48
C ILE A 378 -2.95 9.79 -16.53
N ILE A 379 -3.62 9.01 -15.68
CA ILE A 379 -5.02 9.15 -15.28
C ILE A 379 -5.11 8.89 -13.77
N ASP A 380 -6.06 9.54 -13.11
CA ASP A 380 -6.32 9.39 -11.68
C ASP A 380 -7.69 8.73 -11.44
N PRO A 381 -7.94 8.16 -10.25
CA PRO A 381 -9.24 7.62 -9.88
C PRO A 381 -10.26 8.68 -9.44
N GLY A 382 -9.80 9.91 -9.17
CA GLY A 382 -10.60 10.99 -8.58
C GLY A 382 -11.35 11.79 -9.64
N ILE A 383 -12.61 11.44 -9.88
CA ILE A 383 -13.46 12.12 -10.85
C ILE A 383 -13.98 13.44 -10.26
N PRO A 384 -13.84 14.58 -10.97
CA PRO A 384 -14.30 15.88 -10.49
C PRO A 384 -15.80 15.87 -10.20
N ASP A 385 -16.20 16.42 -9.06
CA ASP A 385 -17.61 16.61 -8.69
C ASP A 385 -18.24 17.77 -9.50
N ASP A 386 -18.32 17.65 -10.82
CA ASP A 386 -18.77 18.71 -11.74
C ASP A 386 -19.85 18.20 -12.68
N THR A 387 -21.05 18.81 -12.64
CA THR A 387 -22.17 18.45 -13.51
C THR A 387 -21.95 18.76 -15.00
N ASN A 388 -20.91 19.52 -15.34
CA ASN A 388 -20.49 19.74 -16.72
C ASN A 388 -19.49 18.68 -17.22
N ASP A 389 -19.03 17.81 -16.33
CA ASP A 389 -18.10 16.74 -16.65
C ASP A 389 -18.86 15.47 -17.05
N TYR A 390 -18.50 14.90 -18.21
CA TYR A 390 -19.16 13.72 -18.74
C TYR A 390 -18.87 12.47 -17.91
N ALA A 391 -17.63 12.27 -17.47
CA ALA A 391 -17.26 11.11 -16.66
C ALA A 391 -18.03 11.15 -15.33
N TYR A 392 -18.13 12.31 -14.71
CA TYR A 392 -18.94 12.50 -13.50
C TYR A 392 -20.43 12.19 -13.71
N THR A 393 -21.06 12.84 -14.69
CA THR A 393 -22.51 12.67 -14.92
C THR A 393 -22.87 11.24 -15.36
N LYS A 394 -22.00 10.60 -16.14
CA LYS A 394 -22.12 9.19 -16.51
C LYS A 394 -21.97 8.28 -15.29
N GLY A 395 -20.96 8.50 -14.45
CA GLY A 395 -20.74 7.73 -13.22
C GLY A 395 -21.92 7.83 -12.25
N LEU A 396 -22.50 9.03 -12.10
CA LEU A 396 -23.73 9.22 -11.33
C LEU A 396 -24.91 8.42 -11.90
N SER A 397 -25.08 8.42 -13.23
CA SER A 397 -26.16 7.67 -13.87
C SER A 397 -26.04 6.15 -13.70
N MET A 398 -24.82 5.65 -13.47
CA MET A 398 -24.51 4.25 -13.25
C MET A 398 -24.41 3.88 -11.76
N ASP A 399 -24.53 4.85 -10.85
CA ASP A 399 -24.33 4.66 -9.40
C ASP A 399 -22.98 4.02 -9.05
N ILE A 400 -21.92 4.39 -9.79
CA ILE A 400 -20.61 3.70 -9.79
C ILE A 400 -19.62 4.21 -8.73
N PHE A 401 -19.95 5.28 -8.00
CA PHE A 401 -19.00 5.91 -7.08
C PHE A 401 -19.06 5.28 -5.68
N ILE A 402 -17.90 5.22 -5.02
CA ILE A 402 -17.80 4.86 -3.59
C ILE A 402 -18.70 5.80 -2.79
N LYS A 403 -19.44 5.26 -1.83
CA LYS A 403 -20.42 6.02 -1.04
C LYS A 403 -19.95 6.29 0.38
N ASP A 404 -20.33 7.44 0.91
CA ASP A 404 -20.26 7.72 2.34
C ASP A 404 -21.32 6.92 3.13
N THR A 405 -21.29 7.03 4.46
CA THR A 405 -22.24 6.33 5.35
C THR A 405 -23.68 6.83 5.23
N ARG A 406 -23.93 7.92 4.50
CA ARG A 406 -25.26 8.48 4.21
C ARG A 406 -25.80 8.00 2.85
N GLY A 407 -25.01 7.20 2.12
CA GLY A 407 -25.36 6.66 0.81
C GLY A 407 -25.15 7.63 -0.35
N LYS A 408 -24.42 8.73 -0.16
CA LYS A 408 -24.04 9.66 -1.24
C LYS A 408 -22.64 9.33 -1.75
N PRO A 409 -22.28 9.67 -3.00
CA PRO A 409 -20.88 9.62 -3.44
C PRO A 409 -19.98 10.29 -2.41
N TYR A 410 -18.92 9.59 -1.99
CA TYR A 410 -17.96 10.11 -1.04
C TYR A 410 -17.20 11.28 -1.67
N LEU A 411 -17.32 12.46 -1.07
CA LEU A 411 -16.64 13.68 -1.53
C LEU A 411 -15.25 13.77 -0.86
N GLY A 412 -14.20 13.74 -1.66
CA GLY A 412 -12.83 14.06 -1.27
C GLY A 412 -12.27 15.23 -2.07
N GLN A 413 -10.96 15.44 -2.00
CA GLN A 413 -10.24 16.40 -2.82
C GLN A 413 -8.95 15.78 -3.36
N VAL A 414 -8.71 15.93 -4.67
CA VAL A 414 -7.42 15.65 -5.32
C VAL A 414 -7.12 16.83 -6.28
N TRP A 415 -6.42 16.57 -7.40
CA TRP A 415 -5.92 17.61 -8.31
C TRP A 415 -6.99 18.53 -8.89
N PRO A 416 -8.15 18.05 -9.40
CA PRO A 416 -9.18 18.95 -9.95
C PRO A 416 -9.98 19.69 -8.87
N GLY A 417 -9.63 19.53 -7.59
CA GLY A 417 -10.40 20.05 -6.46
C GLY A 417 -11.36 18.98 -5.92
N PRO A 418 -12.64 19.29 -5.63
CA PRO A 418 -13.57 18.32 -5.06
C PRO A 418 -13.83 17.15 -6.02
N THR A 419 -13.66 15.93 -5.54
CA THR A 419 -13.74 14.70 -6.34
C THR A 419 -14.57 13.61 -5.68
N VAL A 420 -15.06 12.68 -6.50
CA VAL A 420 -15.64 11.39 -6.11
C VAL A 420 -14.80 10.27 -6.70
N PHE A 421 -14.86 9.08 -6.10
CA PHE A 421 -13.95 7.97 -6.45
C PHE A 421 -14.73 6.83 -7.10
N ALA A 422 -14.29 6.37 -8.27
CA ALA A 422 -14.89 5.23 -8.96
C ALA A 422 -14.75 3.95 -8.12
N ASP A 423 -15.78 3.11 -8.07
CA ASP A 423 -15.76 1.86 -7.34
C ASP A 423 -15.42 0.69 -8.28
N PHE A 424 -14.20 0.18 -8.17
CA PHE A 424 -13.74 -0.93 -9.00
C PHE A 424 -14.19 -2.32 -8.49
N PHE A 425 -14.93 -2.42 -7.39
CA PHE A 425 -15.69 -3.62 -7.02
C PHE A 425 -17.07 -3.67 -7.67
N HIS A 426 -17.56 -2.55 -8.21
CA HIS A 426 -18.85 -2.51 -8.89
C HIS A 426 -18.81 -3.37 -10.17
N PRO A 427 -19.83 -4.22 -10.44
CA PRO A 427 -19.85 -5.10 -11.62
C PRO A 427 -19.75 -4.34 -12.96
N ASP A 428 -20.30 -3.12 -13.00
CA ASP A 428 -20.23 -2.24 -14.17
C ASP A 428 -18.98 -1.35 -14.25
N ALA A 429 -18.01 -1.49 -13.33
CA ALA A 429 -16.82 -0.64 -13.29
C ALA A 429 -16.04 -0.69 -14.60
N LYS A 430 -15.88 -1.88 -15.18
CA LYS A 430 -15.22 -2.06 -16.48
C LYS A 430 -15.98 -1.37 -17.61
N ALA A 431 -17.31 -1.39 -17.60
CA ALA A 431 -18.11 -0.73 -18.63
C ALA A 431 -17.97 0.80 -18.53
N TYR A 432 -18.09 1.35 -17.31
CA TYR A 432 -17.90 2.78 -17.06
C TYR A 432 -16.50 3.25 -17.46
N TRP A 433 -15.47 2.62 -16.90
CA TRP A 433 -14.07 2.98 -17.10
C TRP A 433 -13.63 2.77 -18.54
N GLY A 434 -14.07 1.66 -19.15
CA GLY A 434 -13.81 1.34 -20.55
C GLY A 434 -14.40 2.36 -21.51
N GLU A 435 -15.60 2.87 -21.23
CA GLU A 435 -16.21 3.95 -22.02
C GLU A 435 -15.38 5.24 -21.94
N GLN A 436 -14.93 5.63 -20.74
CA GLN A 436 -14.13 6.85 -20.57
C GLN A 436 -12.78 6.76 -21.28
N ILE A 437 -12.04 5.66 -21.08
CA ILE A 437 -10.76 5.41 -21.76
C ILE A 437 -10.93 5.34 -23.27
N THR A 438 -12.02 4.73 -23.77
CA THR A 438 -12.29 4.65 -25.21
C THR A 438 -12.56 6.04 -25.81
N LEU A 439 -13.26 6.92 -25.11
CA LEU A 439 -13.50 8.30 -25.55
C LEU A 439 -12.20 9.13 -25.55
N MET A 440 -11.38 8.97 -24.52
CA MET A 440 -10.04 9.56 -24.44
C MET A 440 -9.16 9.09 -25.61
N TYR A 441 -9.14 7.79 -25.90
CA TYR A 441 -8.36 7.20 -26.99
C TYR A 441 -8.78 7.69 -28.39
N LYS A 442 -10.07 7.98 -28.58
CA LYS A 442 -10.56 8.63 -29.81
C LYS A 442 -10.08 10.07 -29.96
N SER A 443 -9.69 10.71 -28.87
CA SER A 443 -9.19 12.08 -28.87
C SER A 443 -7.71 12.13 -29.25
N TYR A 444 -6.91 11.16 -28.79
CA TYR A 444 -5.52 10.96 -29.19
C TYR A 444 -5.08 9.51 -28.89
N ASN A 445 -4.29 8.93 -29.78
CA ASN A 445 -3.89 7.52 -29.75
C ASN A 445 -2.68 7.28 -28.82
N PHE A 446 -2.92 6.92 -27.56
CA PHE A 446 -1.87 6.54 -26.59
C PHE A 446 -1.54 5.04 -26.63
N ASP A 447 -0.36 4.65 -26.14
CA ASP A 447 0.13 3.25 -26.19
C ASP A 447 0.14 2.55 -24.81
N GLY A 448 0.18 3.34 -23.73
CA GLY A 448 0.18 2.91 -22.34
C GLY A 448 -0.76 3.74 -21.48
N LEU A 449 -1.01 3.32 -20.23
CA LEU A 449 -1.68 4.14 -19.23
C LEU A 449 -0.88 4.14 -17.93
N TRP A 450 -0.87 5.27 -17.24
CA TRP A 450 -0.33 5.42 -15.90
C TRP A 450 -1.48 5.73 -14.94
N ILE A 451 -1.83 4.78 -14.07
CA ILE A 451 -2.84 4.96 -13.02
C ILE A 451 -2.14 5.38 -11.72
N ASP A 452 -2.36 6.63 -11.31
CA ASP A 452 -1.76 7.21 -10.12
C ASP A 452 -2.81 7.54 -9.06
N MET A 453 -2.38 7.99 -7.87
CA MET A 453 -3.27 8.46 -6.80
C MET A 453 -4.23 7.39 -6.26
N ASN A 454 -3.95 6.12 -6.58
CA ASN A 454 -4.85 4.99 -6.40
C ASN A 454 -4.64 4.18 -5.11
N GLU A 455 -4.07 4.81 -4.09
CA GLU A 455 -4.27 4.42 -2.69
C GLU A 455 -5.59 4.99 -2.13
N LEU A 456 -6.44 5.57 -3.01
CA LEU A 456 -7.50 6.52 -2.66
C LEU A 456 -6.92 7.79 -2.03
N ALA A 457 -5.85 8.31 -2.63
CA ALA A 457 -5.18 9.53 -2.17
C ALA A 457 -6.19 10.68 -2.07
N ASN A 458 -6.13 11.41 -0.97
CA ASN A 458 -7.12 12.44 -0.67
C ASN A 458 -6.50 13.53 0.21
N PHE A 459 -6.62 14.78 -0.22
CA PHE A 459 -6.06 15.94 0.47
C PHE A 459 -6.93 16.42 1.65
N CYS A 460 -8.16 15.92 1.76
CA CYS A 460 -9.13 16.30 2.79
C CYS A 460 -9.56 15.10 3.64
N PRO A 461 -8.97 14.88 4.83
CA PRO A 461 -9.34 13.76 5.68
C PRO A 461 -10.65 14.02 6.43
N GLY A 462 -11.51 13.00 6.54
CA GLY A 462 -12.70 13.04 7.38
C GLY A 462 -13.69 11.91 7.07
N THR A 463 -14.67 11.71 7.94
CA THR A 463 -15.76 10.74 7.72
C THR A 463 -16.76 11.25 6.70
N THR A 464 -17.00 12.56 6.69
CA THR A 464 -17.91 13.24 5.79
C THR A 464 -17.36 14.60 5.43
N CYS A 465 -17.28 14.92 4.14
CA CYS A 465 -16.87 16.22 3.66
C CYS A 465 -18.00 16.90 2.85
N VAL A 466 -18.03 18.23 2.90
CA VAL A 466 -18.94 19.06 2.11
C VAL A 466 -18.18 20.27 1.54
N ARG A 467 -18.66 20.78 0.39
CA ARG A 467 -18.15 22.03 -0.17
C ARG A 467 -18.45 23.20 0.75
N GLN A 468 -17.51 24.14 0.83
CA GLN A 468 -17.70 25.38 1.55
C GLN A 468 -18.18 26.47 0.58
N SER A 469 -19.25 27.19 0.96
CA SER A 469 -19.78 28.28 0.13
C SER A 469 -18.77 29.42 0.04
N GLY A 470 -18.45 29.86 -1.18
CA GLY A 470 -17.52 30.96 -1.44
C GLY A 470 -16.03 30.60 -1.33
N VAL A 471 -15.70 29.30 -1.17
CA VAL A 471 -14.31 28.82 -1.17
C VAL A 471 -14.01 28.16 -2.52
N THR A 472 -12.98 28.65 -3.19
CA THR A 472 -12.44 28.04 -4.42
C THR A 472 -11.27 27.15 -4.05
N CYS A 473 -11.29 25.91 -4.53
CA CYS A 473 -10.20 24.98 -4.29
C CYS A 473 -8.95 25.39 -5.09
N PRO A 474 -7.76 25.30 -4.48
CA PRO A 474 -6.53 25.72 -5.12
C PRO A 474 -6.18 24.75 -6.26
N ASN A 475 -5.93 25.28 -7.45
CA ASN A 475 -5.54 24.51 -8.64
C ASN A 475 -4.28 25.08 -9.34
N THR A 476 -3.66 26.10 -8.77
CA THR A 476 -2.42 26.72 -9.24
C THR A 476 -1.55 27.13 -8.06
N GLY A 477 -0.23 27.22 -8.26
CA GLY A 477 0.72 27.65 -7.25
C GLY A 477 1.71 26.54 -6.90
N SER A 478 2.29 26.62 -5.71
CA SER A 478 3.17 25.55 -5.20
C SER A 478 2.39 24.26 -4.95
N ILE A 479 3.10 23.13 -4.93
CA ILE A 479 2.53 21.81 -4.62
C ILE A 479 1.81 21.85 -3.27
N SER A 480 2.37 22.54 -2.27
CA SER A 480 1.73 22.73 -0.96
C SER A 480 0.43 23.53 -1.02
N ALA A 481 0.36 24.56 -1.89
CA ALA A 481 -0.86 25.34 -2.07
C ALA A 481 -1.98 24.51 -2.71
N ILE A 482 -1.69 23.79 -3.80
CA ILE A 482 -2.71 22.99 -4.53
C ILE A 482 -3.19 21.76 -3.75
N THR A 483 -2.38 21.25 -2.82
CA THR A 483 -2.76 20.14 -1.92
C THR A 483 -3.44 20.60 -0.63
N THR A 484 -3.65 21.91 -0.44
CA THR A 484 -4.36 22.42 0.74
C THR A 484 -5.86 22.09 0.66
N CYS A 485 -6.39 21.43 1.71
CA CYS A 485 -7.80 21.08 1.78
C CYS A 485 -8.73 22.31 1.74
N CYS A 486 -9.68 22.33 0.81
CA CYS A 486 -10.71 23.36 0.64
C CYS A 486 -12.10 22.93 1.13
N LEU A 487 -12.27 21.66 1.53
CA LEU A 487 -13.54 21.11 2.00
C LEU A 487 -13.75 21.30 3.50
N SER A 488 -15.00 21.30 3.95
CA SER A 488 -15.32 21.17 5.38
C SER A 488 -15.58 19.70 5.68
N CYS A 489 -14.68 19.08 6.42
CA CYS A 489 -14.75 17.67 6.78
C CYS A 489 -15.00 17.51 8.28
N SER A 490 -15.85 16.54 8.64
CA SER A 490 -16.11 16.16 10.02
C SER A 490 -15.88 14.66 10.23
N GLY A 491 -15.52 14.31 11.47
CA GLY A 491 -15.44 12.95 11.94
C GLY A 491 -16.45 12.69 13.06
N ASP A 492 -16.85 11.44 13.22
CA ASP A 492 -17.80 11.00 14.27
C ASP A 492 -17.15 10.09 15.32
N GLY A 493 -15.84 9.84 15.21
CA GLY A 493 -15.10 8.96 16.11
C GLY A 493 -15.44 7.47 15.94
N ASN A 494 -16.06 7.08 14.82
CA ASN A 494 -16.44 5.69 14.59
C ASN A 494 -15.24 4.72 14.66
N LYS A 495 -15.53 3.48 15.03
CA LYS A 495 -14.53 2.42 15.22
C LYS A 495 -13.80 1.98 13.96
N TYR A 496 -14.25 2.37 12.77
CA TYR A 496 -13.55 2.02 11.53
C TYR A 496 -12.47 3.06 11.23
N ASP A 497 -12.82 4.34 11.28
CA ASP A 497 -11.87 5.45 11.12
C ASP A 497 -10.86 5.52 12.29
N ASN A 498 -11.31 5.15 13.48
CA ASN A 498 -10.51 5.11 14.70
C ASN A 498 -10.59 3.69 15.31
N PRO A 499 -9.87 2.70 14.73
CA PRO A 499 -9.91 1.34 15.24
C PRO A 499 -9.34 1.24 16.65
N PRO A 500 -9.81 0.26 17.45
CA PRO A 500 -9.32 0.08 18.82
C PRO A 500 -7.79 -0.07 18.92
N PHE A 501 -7.16 -0.68 17.90
CA PHE A 501 -5.72 -0.73 17.76
C PHE A 501 -5.26 0.23 16.67
N ALA A 502 -4.59 1.31 17.07
CA ALA A 502 -3.90 2.20 16.16
C ALA A 502 -2.59 1.55 15.69
N ILE A 503 -2.58 1.14 14.41
CA ILE A 503 -1.39 0.64 13.72
C ILE A 503 -0.27 1.71 13.73
N ASN A 504 0.97 1.29 13.48
CA ASN A 504 2.12 2.18 13.40
C ASN A 504 2.18 2.93 12.04
N ASN A 505 1.05 3.54 11.63
CA ASN A 505 0.92 4.27 10.37
C ASN A 505 1.93 5.42 10.35
N VAL A 506 2.79 5.43 9.31
CA VAL A 506 3.90 6.38 9.11
C VAL A 506 4.78 6.63 10.35
N ASN A 507 4.92 5.63 11.22
CA ASN A 507 5.67 5.69 12.48
C ASN A 507 5.18 6.72 13.53
N SER A 508 4.04 7.38 13.28
CA SER A 508 3.38 8.32 14.21
C SER A 508 2.02 7.84 14.71
N ARG A 509 1.55 6.68 14.24
CA ARG A 509 0.18 6.17 14.46
C ARG A 509 -0.88 7.13 13.93
N ASP A 510 -0.60 7.78 12.81
CA ASP A 510 -1.58 8.59 12.09
C ASP A 510 -2.88 7.80 11.88
N ALA A 511 -4.03 8.49 12.00
CA ALA A 511 -5.32 7.88 11.72
C ALA A 511 -5.34 7.27 10.31
N ILE A 512 -5.96 6.10 10.16
CA ILE A 512 -5.85 5.31 8.92
C ILE A 512 -6.58 5.93 7.72
N TYR A 513 -7.52 6.85 7.96
CA TYR A 513 -8.15 7.65 6.91
C TYR A 513 -7.32 8.89 6.51
N ASN A 514 -6.22 9.22 7.21
CA ASN A 514 -5.39 10.37 6.83
C ASN A 514 -4.69 10.09 5.50
N LYS A 515 -4.75 11.07 4.59
CA LYS A 515 -4.33 10.93 3.18
C LYS A 515 -5.06 9.82 2.40
N GLY A 516 -6.21 9.38 2.92
CA GLY A 516 -7.12 8.46 2.28
C GLY A 516 -8.55 8.98 2.39
N ILE A 517 -9.51 8.17 2.00
CA ILE A 517 -10.93 8.41 2.29
C ILE A 517 -11.32 7.80 3.64
N SER A 518 -12.48 8.18 4.17
CA SER A 518 -13.04 7.51 5.35
C SER A 518 -13.06 6.00 5.16
N THR A 519 -12.49 5.28 6.12
CA THR A 519 -12.54 3.81 6.14
C THR A 519 -13.95 3.30 6.47
N SER A 520 -14.86 4.15 6.93
CA SER A 520 -16.29 3.84 7.00
C SER A 520 -17.03 3.90 5.66
N ALA A 521 -16.43 4.47 4.61
CA ALA A 521 -17.03 4.52 3.29
C ALA A 521 -17.28 3.11 2.73
N LEU A 522 -18.28 3.01 1.85
CA LEU A 522 -18.81 1.76 1.33
C LEU A 522 -18.62 1.69 -0.17
N GLN A 523 -18.02 0.59 -0.60
CA GLN A 523 -18.03 0.10 -1.96
C GLN A 523 -19.27 -0.79 -2.20
N TYR A 524 -19.44 -1.23 -3.44
CA TYR A 524 -20.52 -2.04 -3.94
C TYR A 524 -20.69 -3.29 -3.09
N GLY A 525 -21.94 -3.69 -2.86
CA GLY A 525 -22.25 -4.82 -1.97
C GLY A 525 -22.00 -4.53 -0.48
N ASN A 526 -21.94 -3.26 -0.08
CA ASN A 526 -21.66 -2.81 1.30
C ASN A 526 -20.27 -3.24 1.82
N ILE A 527 -19.30 -3.41 0.92
CA ILE A 527 -17.91 -3.68 1.28
C ILE A 527 -17.32 -2.40 1.85
N ARG A 528 -16.77 -2.45 3.05
CA ARG A 528 -16.26 -1.26 3.72
C ARG A 528 -14.79 -1.03 3.38
N GLN A 529 -14.41 0.24 3.25
CA GLN A 529 -13.02 0.62 3.01
C GLN A 529 -12.06 0.12 4.10
N TYR A 530 -12.50 0.07 5.36
CA TYR A 530 -11.75 -0.55 6.44
C TYR A 530 -11.21 -1.95 6.10
N ASP A 531 -11.99 -2.74 5.35
CA ASP A 531 -11.62 -4.08 4.94
C ASP A 531 -10.90 -4.09 3.57
N ALA A 532 -11.34 -3.24 2.64
CA ALA A 532 -10.95 -3.30 1.23
C ALA A 532 -9.96 -2.23 0.74
N HIS A 533 -9.55 -1.28 1.57
CA HIS A 533 -8.70 -0.12 1.20
C HIS A 533 -7.45 -0.54 0.42
N ASN A 534 -6.70 -1.50 0.97
CA ASN A 534 -5.47 -2.03 0.36
C ASN A 534 -5.70 -2.77 -0.97
N LEU A 535 -6.95 -2.97 -1.39
CA LEU A 535 -7.31 -3.64 -2.64
C LEU A 535 -7.67 -2.67 -3.76
N TYR A 536 -7.81 -1.36 -3.50
CA TYR A 536 -8.29 -0.41 -4.49
C TYR A 536 -7.39 -0.34 -5.74
N GLY A 537 -6.08 -0.19 -5.56
CA GLY A 537 -5.14 -0.15 -6.69
C GLY A 537 -5.13 -1.41 -7.54
N ILE A 538 -5.29 -2.60 -6.95
CA ILE A 538 -5.34 -3.86 -7.72
C ILE A 538 -6.67 -4.01 -8.47
N THR A 539 -7.80 -3.58 -7.91
CA THR A 539 -9.09 -3.64 -8.63
C THR A 539 -9.12 -2.68 -9.82
N GLU A 540 -8.58 -1.47 -9.66
CA GLU A 540 -8.35 -0.55 -10.79
C GLU A 540 -7.40 -1.16 -11.82
N SER A 541 -6.28 -1.72 -11.38
CA SER A 541 -5.27 -2.37 -12.24
C SER A 541 -5.88 -3.46 -13.12
N ILE A 542 -6.75 -4.31 -12.55
CA ILE A 542 -7.46 -5.37 -13.29
C ILE A 542 -8.32 -4.77 -14.39
N VAL A 543 -9.12 -3.76 -14.06
CA VAL A 543 -10.05 -3.12 -14.98
C VAL A 543 -9.31 -2.38 -16.09
N THR A 544 -8.36 -1.51 -15.74
CA THR A 544 -7.56 -0.73 -16.69
C THR A 544 -6.77 -1.63 -17.64
N ASN A 545 -6.13 -2.69 -17.11
CA ASN A 545 -5.42 -3.66 -17.95
C ASN A 545 -6.35 -4.32 -18.98
N ALA A 546 -7.51 -4.80 -18.54
CA ALA A 546 -8.46 -5.47 -19.42
C ALA A 546 -9.00 -4.53 -20.51
N VAL A 547 -9.34 -3.29 -20.15
CA VAL A 547 -9.80 -2.26 -21.10
C VAL A 547 -8.71 -1.98 -22.14
N GLN A 548 -7.46 -1.80 -21.73
CA GLN A 548 -6.38 -1.47 -22.66
C GLN A 548 -6.06 -2.63 -23.62
N GLU A 549 -6.09 -3.88 -23.15
CA GLU A 549 -5.90 -5.05 -24.02
C GLU A 549 -7.03 -5.19 -25.04
N GLU A 550 -8.27 -4.91 -24.65
CA GLU A 550 -9.44 -4.90 -25.55
C GLU A 550 -9.38 -3.76 -26.57
N LEU A 551 -8.99 -2.57 -26.13
CA LEU A 551 -8.91 -1.37 -26.96
C LEU A 551 -7.82 -1.49 -28.05
N ALA A 552 -6.63 -1.95 -27.68
CA ALA A 552 -5.48 -2.00 -28.57
C ALA A 552 -5.33 -3.34 -29.31
N ASN A 553 -6.05 -4.40 -28.87
CA ASN A 553 -5.87 -5.79 -29.30
C ASN A 553 -4.38 -6.23 -29.31
N LYS A 554 -3.66 -5.80 -28.27
CA LYS A 554 -2.22 -5.99 -28.06
C LYS A 554 -1.95 -6.18 -26.57
N ARG A 555 -0.73 -6.60 -26.22
CA ARG A 555 -0.28 -6.56 -24.82
C ARG A 555 -0.37 -5.12 -24.33
N SER A 556 -1.05 -4.90 -23.22
CA SER A 556 -1.11 -3.59 -22.56
C SER A 556 0.16 -3.31 -21.77
N PHE A 557 0.42 -2.02 -21.60
CA PHE A 557 1.34 -1.49 -20.60
C PHE A 557 0.55 -0.54 -19.70
N VAL A 558 0.36 -0.93 -18.45
CA VAL A 558 -0.24 -0.11 -17.40
C VAL A 558 0.80 0.03 -16.29
N LEU A 559 1.05 1.26 -15.83
CA LEU A 559 1.90 1.55 -14.68
C LEU A 559 1.01 1.95 -13.49
N SER A 560 1.09 1.25 -12.36
CA SER A 560 0.28 1.52 -11.16
C SER A 560 1.11 1.89 -9.94
N ARG A 561 0.62 2.84 -9.13
CA ARG A 561 1.25 3.21 -7.86
C ARG A 561 0.92 2.19 -6.77
N SER A 562 -0.34 2.13 -6.37
CA SER A 562 -0.80 1.20 -5.36
C SER A 562 -0.85 -0.22 -5.90
N THR A 563 -0.37 -1.17 -5.09
CA THR A 563 -0.29 -2.59 -5.44
C THR A 563 -0.63 -3.51 -4.27
N PHE A 564 -1.15 -4.68 -4.60
CA PHE A 564 -1.41 -5.81 -3.71
C PHE A 564 -0.88 -7.11 -4.35
N PRO A 565 -0.70 -8.23 -3.61
CA PRO A 565 -0.37 -9.52 -4.22
C PRO A 565 -1.25 -9.82 -5.44
N GLY A 566 -0.63 -10.24 -6.54
CA GLY A 566 -1.30 -10.48 -7.82
C GLY A 566 -1.24 -9.31 -8.81
N SER A 567 -0.91 -8.09 -8.36
CA SER A 567 -0.89 -6.91 -9.26
C SER A 567 0.04 -7.08 -10.47
N GLY A 568 1.17 -7.79 -10.32
CA GLY A 568 2.12 -8.03 -11.43
C GLY A 568 1.58 -8.88 -12.58
N VAL A 569 0.41 -9.52 -12.42
CA VAL A 569 -0.35 -10.16 -13.51
C VAL A 569 -0.92 -9.11 -14.47
N HIS A 570 -1.12 -7.88 -14.01
CA HIS A 570 -1.86 -6.84 -14.72
C HIS A 570 -0.99 -5.62 -15.06
N VAL A 571 -0.07 -5.23 -14.18
CA VAL A 571 0.59 -3.91 -14.26
C VAL A 571 2.09 -3.96 -13.99
N ALA A 572 2.78 -2.95 -14.49
CA ALA A 572 4.08 -2.51 -14.01
C ALA A 572 3.91 -1.61 -12.77
N HIS A 573 5.00 -1.36 -12.05
CA HIS A 573 5.00 -0.48 -10.87
C HIS A 573 6.22 0.47 -10.90
N TRP A 574 6.11 1.64 -10.29
CA TRP A 574 7.26 2.48 -9.95
C TRP A 574 7.24 2.80 -8.48
N THR A 575 8.41 2.97 -7.88
CA THR A 575 8.53 3.10 -6.41
C THR A 575 8.03 4.43 -5.84
N GLY A 576 7.29 5.23 -6.62
CA GLY A 576 6.76 6.54 -6.24
C GLY A 576 7.81 7.60 -5.94
N ASP A 577 7.32 8.68 -5.33
CA ASP A 577 7.97 9.97 -5.08
C ASP A 577 9.23 9.87 -4.19
N ASN A 578 10.33 9.48 -4.82
CA ASN A 578 11.67 9.49 -4.25
C ASN A 578 12.28 10.90 -4.31
N ALA A 579 13.32 11.15 -3.51
CA ALA A 579 14.04 12.42 -3.55
C ALA A 579 15.33 12.31 -4.37
N ALA A 580 15.81 13.45 -4.89
CA ALA A 580 17.08 13.59 -5.56
C ALA A 580 18.26 13.53 -4.55
N THR A 581 18.43 12.38 -3.89
CA THR A 581 19.50 12.13 -2.92
C THR A 581 20.23 10.82 -3.18
N TRP A 582 21.46 10.71 -2.65
CA TRP A 582 22.23 9.46 -2.69
C TRP A 582 21.59 8.32 -1.89
N ASN A 583 20.81 8.64 -0.86
CA ASN A 583 20.10 7.64 -0.09
C ASN A 583 18.98 7.02 -0.92
N ASP A 584 18.19 7.83 -1.62
CA ASP A 584 17.12 7.35 -2.50
C ASP A 584 17.66 6.53 -3.68
N LEU A 585 18.79 6.95 -4.27
CA LEU A 585 19.52 6.13 -5.24
C LEU A 585 19.83 4.75 -4.65
N ARG A 586 20.35 4.70 -3.41
CA ARG A 586 20.69 3.44 -2.72
C ARG A 586 19.44 2.63 -2.37
N TRP A 587 18.37 3.27 -1.90
CA TRP A 587 17.10 2.63 -1.48
C TRP A 587 16.30 2.06 -2.64
N SER A 588 16.50 2.56 -3.86
CA SER A 588 15.88 2.01 -5.06
C SER A 588 16.24 0.52 -5.26
N ILE A 589 17.48 0.13 -4.97
CA ILE A 589 17.99 -1.24 -5.18
C ILE A 589 17.22 -2.27 -4.35
N PRO A 590 17.20 -2.18 -3.00
CA PRO A 590 16.44 -3.15 -2.19
C PRO A 590 14.93 -3.08 -2.46
N THR A 591 14.38 -1.92 -2.82
CA THR A 591 12.96 -1.78 -3.16
C THR A 591 12.62 -2.54 -4.45
N ILE A 592 13.39 -2.38 -5.52
CA ILE A 592 13.21 -3.11 -6.80
C ILE A 592 13.35 -4.62 -6.58
N LEU A 593 14.36 -5.05 -5.81
CA LEU A 593 14.53 -6.47 -5.45
C LEU A 593 13.33 -7.03 -4.68
N LYS A 594 12.74 -6.23 -3.80
CA LYS A 594 11.54 -6.59 -3.03
C LYS A 594 10.32 -6.80 -3.92
N PHE A 595 10.12 -5.94 -4.92
CA PHE A 595 9.07 -6.14 -5.93
C PHE A 595 9.30 -7.38 -6.82
N GLY A 596 10.56 -7.74 -7.06
CA GLY A 596 10.91 -9.04 -7.62
C GLY A 596 10.38 -10.23 -6.79
N LEU A 597 10.46 -10.15 -5.45
CA LEU A 597 9.86 -11.15 -4.55
C LEU A 597 8.33 -11.14 -4.58
N PHE A 598 7.73 -9.96 -4.76
CA PHE A 598 6.27 -9.78 -4.86
C PHE A 598 5.67 -10.24 -6.19
N GLY A 599 6.49 -10.72 -7.13
CA GLY A 599 6.00 -11.12 -8.44
C GLY A 599 5.63 -9.92 -9.33
N ILE A 600 6.32 -8.79 -9.16
CA ILE A 600 6.17 -7.59 -10.01
C ILE A 600 7.57 -7.20 -10.51
N PRO A 601 8.11 -7.91 -11.52
CA PRO A 601 9.47 -7.70 -12.00
C PRO A 601 9.60 -6.43 -12.86
N MET A 602 8.52 -5.93 -13.44
CA MET A 602 8.52 -4.68 -14.21
C MET A 602 8.40 -3.49 -13.24
N VAL A 603 9.54 -3.12 -12.63
CA VAL A 603 9.60 -2.11 -11.57
C VAL A 603 10.86 -1.24 -11.69
N GLY A 604 10.75 0.02 -11.28
CA GLY A 604 11.85 0.98 -11.24
C GLY A 604 11.56 2.18 -10.35
N ALA A 605 12.60 2.95 -10.02
CA ALA A 605 12.47 4.24 -9.33
C ALA A 605 12.63 5.39 -10.33
N ASP A 606 12.09 6.56 -10.01
CA ASP A 606 12.28 7.74 -10.86
C ASP A 606 13.76 8.15 -10.85
N ILE A 607 14.38 8.02 -12.03
CA ILE A 607 15.81 8.25 -12.24
C ILE A 607 16.11 9.73 -12.03
N CYS A 608 17.22 10.01 -11.32
CA CYS A 608 17.66 11.32 -10.85
C CYS A 608 16.88 11.89 -9.65
N GLY A 609 15.77 11.25 -9.27
CA GLY A 609 14.91 11.59 -8.13
C GLY A 609 13.76 12.51 -8.53
N PHE A 610 12.56 12.24 -8.02
CA PHE A 610 11.35 13.02 -8.34
C PHE A 610 11.32 14.36 -7.60
N SER A 611 11.62 14.37 -6.30
CA SER A 611 11.57 15.56 -5.46
C SER A 611 12.95 16.19 -5.20
N GLY A 612 13.00 17.52 -5.26
CA GLY A 612 14.21 18.28 -5.00
C GLY A 612 15.12 18.41 -6.21
N ALA A 613 16.16 19.23 -6.09
CA ALA A 613 17.08 19.49 -7.20
C ALA A 613 18.16 18.40 -7.28
N SER A 614 18.18 17.66 -8.38
CA SER A 614 19.30 16.79 -8.72
C SER A 614 20.54 17.59 -9.12
N ASN A 615 21.67 16.91 -9.24
CA ASN A 615 22.90 17.49 -9.77
C ASN A 615 23.55 16.54 -10.79
N MET A 616 24.49 17.05 -11.56
CA MET A 616 25.12 16.30 -12.65
C MET A 616 25.72 14.96 -12.18
N GLU A 617 26.39 14.93 -11.03
CA GLU A 617 27.02 13.69 -10.54
C GLU A 617 25.97 12.66 -10.11
N LEU A 618 25.00 13.06 -9.29
CA LEU A 618 23.93 12.19 -8.83
C LEU A 618 23.12 11.66 -10.03
N CYS A 619 22.70 12.54 -10.93
CA CYS A 619 21.86 12.16 -12.07
C CYS A 619 22.63 11.27 -13.07
N ALA A 620 23.94 11.50 -13.28
CA ALA A 620 24.77 10.60 -14.07
C ALA A 620 24.90 9.20 -13.42
N ARG A 621 25.12 9.13 -12.10
CA ARG A 621 25.18 7.83 -11.39
C ARG A 621 23.83 7.13 -11.37
N TRP A 622 22.75 7.87 -11.19
CA TRP A 622 21.40 7.31 -11.20
C TRP A 622 21.02 6.85 -12.60
N THR A 623 21.37 7.57 -13.66
CA THR A 623 21.15 7.12 -15.03
C THR A 623 21.92 5.82 -15.30
N ALA A 624 23.17 5.72 -14.85
CA ALA A 624 23.96 4.49 -14.98
C ALA A 624 23.32 3.30 -14.24
N LEU A 625 22.84 3.49 -13.00
CA LEU A 625 22.15 2.44 -12.24
C LEU A 625 20.76 2.12 -12.84
N GLY A 626 19.98 3.14 -13.13
CA GLY A 626 18.59 3.07 -13.59
C GLY A 626 18.44 2.51 -15.00
N SER A 627 19.50 2.53 -15.80
CA SER A 627 19.57 1.79 -17.07
C SER A 627 19.48 0.27 -16.90
N PHE A 628 19.65 -0.24 -15.67
CA PHE A 628 19.45 -1.66 -15.32
C PHE A 628 18.13 -1.92 -14.61
N TYR A 629 17.29 -0.90 -14.39
CA TYR A 629 15.93 -1.13 -13.90
C TYR A 629 15.11 -1.80 -15.00
N PRO A 630 14.30 -2.82 -14.68
CA PRO A 630 13.35 -3.38 -15.64
C PRO A 630 12.40 -2.32 -16.21
N PHE A 631 12.03 -1.32 -15.40
CA PHE A 631 11.35 -0.11 -15.84
C PHE A 631 12.26 1.11 -15.64
N ALA A 632 12.77 1.69 -16.73
CA ALA A 632 13.71 2.80 -16.69
C ALA A 632 13.05 4.13 -17.10
N ARG A 633 12.60 4.91 -16.12
CA ARG A 633 11.98 6.24 -16.33
C ARG A 633 12.73 7.33 -15.60
N ASN A 634 13.09 8.40 -16.30
CA ASN A 634 13.40 9.69 -15.69
C ASN A 634 12.08 10.47 -15.53
N HIS A 635 11.79 10.87 -14.30
CA HIS A 635 10.59 11.65 -13.95
C HIS A 635 10.95 12.64 -12.85
N ASN A 636 10.27 13.78 -12.84
CA ASN A 636 10.61 14.95 -12.04
C ASN A 636 9.35 15.68 -11.62
N ASN A 637 9.38 16.35 -10.46
CA ASN A 637 8.25 17.13 -9.97
C ASN A 637 8.16 18.52 -10.62
N LEU A 638 7.05 19.23 -10.35
CA LEU A 638 6.75 20.56 -10.91
C LEU A 638 7.75 21.65 -10.51
N GLU A 639 8.28 21.58 -9.30
CA GLU A 639 9.08 22.65 -8.68
C GLU A 639 10.60 22.45 -8.87
N ALA A 640 11.02 21.27 -9.34
CA ALA A 640 12.41 20.92 -9.51
C ALA A 640 12.98 21.44 -10.86
N PRO A 641 14.29 21.76 -10.91
CA PRO A 641 14.96 22.07 -12.17
C PRO A 641 14.88 20.91 -13.16
N ASP A 642 14.93 21.24 -14.45
CA ASP A 642 15.02 20.29 -15.56
C ASP A 642 16.17 19.28 -15.33
N GLN A 643 15.91 18.01 -15.64
CA GLN A 643 16.85 16.90 -15.42
C GLN A 643 16.77 15.81 -16.49
N GLU A 644 16.23 16.13 -17.67
CA GLU A 644 16.30 15.25 -18.83
C GLU A 644 17.76 14.94 -19.18
N THR A 645 18.05 13.76 -19.73
CA THR A 645 19.44 13.30 -19.93
C THR A 645 20.29 14.20 -20.85
N TYR A 646 19.69 15.09 -21.63
CA TYR A 646 20.38 16.06 -22.49
C TYR A 646 20.67 17.42 -21.82
N VAL A 647 20.13 17.66 -20.62
CA VAL A 647 20.35 18.88 -19.82
C VAL A 647 21.66 18.72 -19.05
#